data_AF-A0A6P8VAB2-F1
#
_entry.id   AF-A0A6P8VAB2-F1
#
_cell.length_a   1.000
_cell.length_b   1.000
_cell.length_c   1.000
_cell.angle_alpha   90.00
_cell.angle_beta   90.00
_cell.angle_gamma   90.00
#
_symmetry.space_group_name_H-M   'P 1'
#
loop_
_entity.id
_entity.type
_entity.pdbx_description
1 polymer ?
#
loop_
_entity_poly.entity_id
_entity_poly.type
_entity_poly.pdbx_seq_one_letter_code
_entity_poly.pdbx_strand_id
1 'polypeptide(L)'
;MMARVIAPSRTRFIETAFTFIALWGCALSITRYSIPEEMEEGSFVANLATDLGLDVRSLVQRSAKLDVIHSKNYLDINKETGELLIREKIDRENICMTKTTSCFLKMDVILENPIRIFNIELEIMDINDNAPVFRRKTMHLDISEATPPGERFSLTNAVDADVGANSIKTYYLSESKYFNIDIQTGSDGSKYVDLVLNGNLDREEQSVHNLILTAVDGGVPPRSGTASIVINVLDINDNAPLFSQPVFAVNLSENSAAGTLVLTLNATDLDEGTNAQLTYSYTLYTSEKTQELFSLDPNSGEIKVKGVIDYEESQSFEMHIQAQDGGVNPKSGHCKVTVFITDLNDNYPEVTIKSVKSALTEDVAVGTLIAVVSVSDGDSGDNGKVELTLNQQESLPFLLNKSAEGYFELLVSKPLDREKVSKYDITLRVTDKGSPPLAENETITLEIHDVNDNAPTFPKSFYTIHVMENNQPGALLTSLSAFDPDLNENQYLVYFIMEKEIVNTSMSMLFSINPENGDLYALKTFDFEREREFLFHIEARDSGVPPLSSNVTVHIIILDQNDNKPLIVAPWRERGTVVEEVIPRSTDKGHLITKVIAIDADSEQNARVTYQLLQITDSTLFNLDQYNGEVRTTRMFSYRDPRQQRLVIVAKDNGDPSLSATVTIQISTVENVRSFSETTELPLEYDVFTDLNLYLVIGLGAVSFLLLITILVIIVLKCQNPNPKVIKIPQPNRNSVISRNSMISQRSSTIADSTLISSDAYWYSLFLAETRKGKVVVRQPIIPKGAGYFVSSIPRSIGPSETTDSRASTLEQPRRELP
;
A
#
# COMPACT_ATOMS: atom_id res chain seq x y z
N MET A 1 1.99 -97.56 19.54
CA MET A 1 2.51 -97.93 20.88
C MET A 1 1.46 -98.80 21.55
N MET A 2 1.86 -100.04 21.89
CA MET A 2 1.17 -101.05 22.71
C MET A 2 -0.25 -101.55 22.37
N ALA A 3 -0.26 -102.83 22.00
CA ALA A 3 -1.38 -103.76 22.09
C ALA A 3 -1.74 -104.10 23.54
N ARG A 4 -3.00 -104.52 23.79
CA ARG A 4 -3.30 -105.43 24.90
C ARG A 4 -4.46 -106.37 24.57
N VAL A 5 -4.10 -107.64 24.67
CA VAL A 5 -4.84 -108.91 24.62
C VAL A 5 -5.85 -109.03 25.75
N ILE A 6 -7.03 -109.62 25.49
CA ILE A 6 -7.70 -110.60 26.39
C ILE A 6 -8.43 -111.66 25.53
N ALA A 7 -8.10 -112.93 25.74
CA ALA A 7 -8.88 -114.13 25.40
C ALA A 7 -9.37 -114.77 26.73
N PRO A 8 -9.96 -115.99 26.82
CA PRO A 8 -10.58 -116.90 25.85
C PRO A 8 -11.93 -117.51 26.36
N SER A 9 -12.58 -118.42 25.62
CA SER A 9 -12.83 -119.79 26.11
C SER A 9 -13.40 -120.71 25.02
N ARG A 10 -12.83 -121.92 24.97
CA ARG A 10 -13.23 -123.08 24.16
C ARG A 10 -14.27 -123.91 24.92
N THR A 11 -15.12 -124.64 24.20
CA THR A 11 -15.31 -126.09 24.41
C THR A 11 -15.95 -126.76 23.19
N ARG A 12 -15.34 -127.86 22.75
CA ARG A 12 -15.89 -128.89 21.84
C ARG A 12 -16.93 -129.74 22.60
N PHE A 13 -17.78 -130.51 21.91
CA PHE A 13 -17.94 -131.98 22.11
C PHE A 13 -19.12 -132.56 21.26
N ILE A 14 -18.72 -133.45 20.34
CA ILE A 14 -19.24 -134.80 20.03
C ILE A 14 -20.65 -135.07 19.44
N GLU A 15 -20.58 -135.85 18.36
CA GLU A 15 -21.60 -136.66 17.67
C GLU A 15 -22.30 -137.68 18.58
N THR A 16 -23.62 -137.85 18.41
CA THR A 16 -24.27 -139.16 18.58
C THR A 16 -25.45 -139.27 17.63
N ALA A 17 -25.36 -140.20 16.69
CA ALA A 17 -26.47 -140.72 15.91
C ALA A 17 -27.26 -141.75 16.74
N PHE A 18 -28.59 -141.66 16.74
CA PHE A 18 -29.46 -142.80 17.02
C PHE A 18 -30.74 -142.68 16.18
N THR A 19 -30.97 -143.71 15.38
CA THR A 19 -32.14 -143.98 14.55
C THR A 19 -33.36 -144.32 15.39
N PHE A 20 -34.53 -143.77 15.08
CA PHE A 20 -35.81 -144.49 15.21
C PHE A 20 -36.84 -143.99 14.19
N ILE A 21 -37.58 -144.94 13.64
CA ILE A 21 -38.42 -144.90 12.44
C ILE A 21 -39.85 -144.40 12.76
N ALA A 22 -40.46 -143.76 11.76
CA ALA A 22 -41.89 -143.61 11.49
C ALA A 22 -42.77 -142.80 12.47
N LEU A 23 -43.12 -141.58 12.03
CA LEU A 23 -44.48 -141.04 12.09
C LEU A 23 -44.63 -140.04 10.93
N TRP A 24 -45.37 -140.44 9.90
CA TRP A 24 -45.80 -139.58 8.81
C TRP A 24 -46.90 -138.63 9.29
N GLY A 25 -46.85 -137.39 8.82
CA GLY A 25 -48.05 -136.62 8.48
C GLY A 25 -48.53 -135.58 9.50
N CYS A 26 -48.04 -134.34 9.35
CA CYS A 26 -48.86 -133.13 9.14
C CYS A 26 -47.93 -131.89 9.16
N ALA A 27 -47.33 -131.58 8.01
CA ALA A 27 -46.82 -130.23 7.80
C ALA A 27 -48.02 -129.34 7.44
N LEU A 28 -48.31 -128.32 8.25
CA LEU A 28 -49.19 -127.22 7.85
C LEU A 28 -48.45 -126.45 6.74
N SER A 29 -48.71 -126.78 5.48
CA SER A 29 -48.15 -126.06 4.34
C SER A 29 -48.90 -124.73 4.19
N ILE A 30 -48.22 -123.62 4.48
CA ILE A 30 -48.67 -122.28 4.08
C ILE A 30 -48.35 -122.12 2.60
N THR A 31 -49.35 -121.74 1.81
CA THR A 31 -49.15 -121.50 0.36
C THR A 31 -48.87 -120.03 0.16
N ARG A 32 -47.79 -119.71 -0.56
CA ARG A 32 -47.36 -118.33 -0.80
C ARG A 32 -47.46 -117.99 -2.27
N TYR A 33 -48.11 -116.87 -2.55
CA TYR A 33 -48.16 -116.27 -3.88
C TYR A 33 -47.55 -114.87 -3.82
N SER A 34 -47.01 -114.40 -4.93
CA SER A 34 -46.57 -113.02 -5.07
C SER A 34 -47.22 -112.41 -6.30
N ILE A 35 -47.80 -111.22 -6.13
CA ILE A 35 -48.38 -110.46 -7.23
C ILE A 35 -47.86 -109.02 -7.21
N PRO A 36 -47.64 -108.41 -8.38
CA PRO A 36 -47.46 -106.97 -8.45
C PRO A 36 -48.77 -106.28 -8.01
N GLU A 37 -48.66 -105.13 -7.38
CA GLU A 37 -49.84 -104.31 -7.07
C GLU A 37 -50.47 -103.71 -8.34
N GLU A 38 -51.51 -102.89 -8.20
CA GLU A 38 -52.10 -102.13 -9.30
C GLU A 38 -52.63 -102.96 -10.50
N MET A 39 -52.69 -104.28 -10.36
CA MET A 39 -53.20 -105.19 -11.36
C MET A 39 -54.69 -104.95 -11.64
N GLU A 40 -55.09 -105.13 -12.90
CA GLU A 40 -56.47 -104.89 -13.35
C GLU A 40 -57.46 -105.88 -12.71
N GLU A 41 -58.71 -105.42 -12.51
CA GLU A 41 -59.81 -106.26 -12.05
C GLU A 41 -60.02 -107.44 -13.02
N GLY A 42 -60.18 -108.64 -12.47
CA GLY A 42 -60.28 -109.90 -13.22
C GLY A 42 -58.94 -110.56 -13.53
N SER A 43 -57.80 -109.96 -13.15
CA SER A 43 -56.49 -110.56 -13.39
C SER A 43 -56.29 -111.87 -12.63
N PHE A 44 -55.61 -112.81 -13.29
CA PHE A 44 -55.27 -114.11 -12.72
C PHE A 44 -54.13 -113.99 -11.69
N VAL A 45 -54.32 -114.57 -10.50
CA VAL A 45 -53.30 -114.64 -9.44
C VAL A 45 -52.68 -116.02 -9.37
N ALA A 46 -53.51 -117.05 -9.17
CA ALA A 46 -53.05 -118.43 -9.01
C ALA A 46 -54.20 -119.42 -9.26
N ASN A 47 -53.88 -120.68 -9.54
CA ASN A 47 -54.87 -121.74 -9.61
C ASN A 47 -54.89 -122.51 -8.28
N LEU A 48 -55.82 -122.12 -7.39
CA LEU A 48 -55.94 -122.70 -6.06
C LEU A 48 -56.34 -124.18 -6.09
N ALA A 49 -57.10 -124.60 -7.11
CA ALA A 49 -57.48 -126.00 -7.24
C ALA A 49 -56.26 -126.89 -7.47
N THR A 50 -55.39 -126.52 -8.42
CA THR A 50 -54.17 -127.29 -8.70
C THR A 50 -53.18 -127.26 -7.55
N ASP A 51 -52.97 -126.08 -6.97
CA ASP A 51 -51.87 -125.85 -6.03
C ASP A 51 -52.17 -126.41 -4.65
N LEU A 52 -53.45 -126.47 -4.26
CA LEU A 52 -53.91 -127.10 -3.02
C LEU A 52 -54.31 -128.57 -3.20
N GLY A 53 -54.14 -129.13 -4.41
CA GLY A 53 -54.49 -130.52 -4.73
C GLY A 53 -55.99 -130.83 -4.64
N LEU A 54 -56.84 -129.85 -4.97
CA LEU A 54 -58.30 -129.93 -4.92
C LEU A 54 -58.88 -130.13 -6.33
N ASP A 55 -59.90 -130.99 -6.47
CA ASP A 55 -60.64 -131.10 -7.73
C ASP A 55 -61.58 -129.89 -7.89
N VAL A 56 -61.67 -129.30 -9.09
CA VAL A 56 -62.47 -128.09 -9.36
C VAL A 56 -63.94 -128.33 -9.04
N ARG A 57 -64.46 -129.55 -9.29
CA ARG A 57 -65.82 -129.94 -8.90
C ARG A 57 -66.05 -129.88 -7.39
N SER A 58 -64.99 -130.10 -6.60
CA SER A 58 -65.05 -130.05 -5.14
C SER A 58 -65.18 -128.63 -4.61
N LEU A 59 -64.70 -127.60 -5.33
CA LEU A 59 -64.83 -126.20 -4.92
C LEU A 59 -66.29 -125.71 -4.98
N VAL A 60 -67.03 -126.10 -6.02
CA VAL A 60 -68.46 -125.79 -6.17
C VAL A 60 -69.31 -126.58 -5.15
N GLN A 61 -69.06 -127.89 -5.02
CA GLN A 61 -69.82 -128.75 -4.11
C GLN A 61 -69.63 -128.41 -2.62
N ARG A 62 -68.44 -127.94 -2.25
CA ARG A 62 -68.06 -127.68 -0.85
C ARG A 62 -68.05 -126.18 -0.49
N SER A 63 -68.75 -125.38 -1.30
CA SER A 63 -68.97 -123.94 -1.06
C SER A 63 -67.70 -123.21 -0.65
N ALA A 64 -66.61 -123.36 -1.42
CA ALA A 64 -65.34 -122.70 -1.11
C ALA A 64 -65.54 -121.18 -0.89
N LYS A 65 -65.06 -120.69 0.25
CA LYS A 65 -65.11 -119.28 0.66
C LYS A 65 -63.70 -118.78 0.90
N LEU A 66 -63.42 -117.58 0.40
CA LEU A 66 -62.24 -116.82 0.77
C LEU A 66 -62.60 -115.92 1.94
N ASP A 67 -61.91 -116.09 3.06
CA ASP A 67 -62.01 -115.20 4.22
C ASP A 67 -60.69 -114.44 4.36
N VAL A 68 -60.75 -113.11 4.30
CA VAL A 68 -59.56 -112.26 4.40
C VAL A 68 -59.53 -111.66 5.79
N ILE A 69 -58.44 -111.90 6.53
CA ILE A 69 -58.32 -111.45 7.91
C ILE A 69 -58.02 -109.94 7.89
N HIS A 70 -58.98 -109.13 8.33
CA HIS A 70 -58.86 -107.68 8.53
C HIS A 70 -58.58 -106.80 7.29
N SER A 71 -59.23 -107.05 6.15
CA SER A 71 -59.25 -106.08 5.05
C SER A 71 -60.50 -106.19 4.17
N LYS A 72 -60.63 -105.26 3.21
CA LYS A 72 -61.57 -105.38 2.09
C LYS A 72 -61.25 -106.65 1.28
N ASN A 73 -62.25 -107.25 0.64
CA ASN A 73 -62.08 -108.43 -0.20
C ASN A 73 -61.49 -108.03 -1.57
N TYR A 74 -60.17 -107.90 -1.65
CA TYR A 74 -59.43 -107.57 -2.88
C TYR A 74 -59.40 -108.69 -3.92
N LEU A 75 -59.63 -109.94 -3.47
CA LEU A 75 -59.53 -111.14 -4.28
C LEU A 75 -60.85 -111.93 -4.22
N ASP A 76 -61.12 -112.69 -5.28
CA ASP A 76 -62.24 -113.62 -5.34
C ASP A 76 -61.82 -114.94 -5.99
N ILE A 77 -62.53 -116.02 -5.65
CA ILE A 77 -62.25 -117.35 -6.19
C ILE A 77 -63.28 -117.66 -7.26
N ASN A 78 -62.83 -117.86 -8.49
CA ASN A 78 -63.67 -118.45 -9.53
C ASN A 78 -63.88 -119.93 -9.23
N LYS A 79 -65.08 -120.26 -8.73
CA LYS A 79 -65.43 -121.61 -8.27
C LYS A 79 -65.52 -122.62 -9.42
N GLU A 80 -65.74 -122.16 -10.66
CA GLU A 80 -65.88 -123.03 -11.84
C GLU A 80 -64.53 -123.43 -12.44
N THR A 81 -63.50 -122.60 -12.28
CA THR A 81 -62.14 -122.85 -12.82
C THR A 81 -61.12 -123.19 -11.72
N GLY A 82 -61.40 -122.80 -10.47
CA GLY A 82 -60.48 -122.96 -9.34
C GLY A 82 -59.42 -121.86 -9.23
N GLU A 83 -59.60 -120.77 -9.95
CA GLU A 83 -58.62 -119.69 -10.06
C GLU A 83 -58.92 -118.58 -9.05
N LEU A 84 -57.87 -118.02 -8.46
CA LEU A 84 -57.92 -116.81 -7.65
C LEU A 84 -57.75 -115.61 -8.59
N LEU A 85 -58.73 -114.71 -8.57
CA LEU A 85 -58.81 -113.54 -9.43
C LEU A 85 -58.82 -112.26 -8.59
N ILE A 86 -58.31 -111.17 -9.15
CA ILE A 86 -58.39 -109.84 -8.54
C ILE A 86 -59.81 -109.29 -8.71
N ARG A 87 -60.41 -108.85 -7.61
CA ARG A 87 -61.75 -108.25 -7.59
C ARG A 87 -61.71 -106.74 -7.52
N GLU A 88 -60.72 -106.20 -6.84
CA GLU A 88 -60.51 -104.77 -6.74
C GLU A 88 -59.02 -104.48 -6.77
N LYS A 89 -58.66 -103.36 -7.38
CA LYS A 89 -57.28 -102.91 -7.50
C LYS A 89 -56.65 -102.81 -6.10
N ILE A 90 -55.47 -103.42 -5.98
CA ILE A 90 -54.70 -103.46 -4.75
C ILE A 90 -53.68 -102.33 -4.83
N ASP A 91 -53.78 -101.39 -3.89
CA ASP A 91 -52.84 -100.27 -3.68
C ASP A 91 -52.05 -100.60 -2.40
N ARG A 92 -50.75 -100.86 -2.56
CA ARG A 92 -49.87 -101.30 -1.48
C ARG A 92 -49.63 -100.18 -0.48
N GLU A 93 -49.51 -98.92 -0.92
CA GLU A 93 -49.21 -97.76 -0.08
C GLU A 93 -50.33 -97.50 0.93
N ASN A 94 -51.57 -97.79 0.55
CA ASN A 94 -52.74 -97.65 1.42
C ASN A 94 -52.90 -98.83 2.40
N ILE A 95 -52.54 -100.05 1.98
CA ILE A 95 -52.68 -101.28 2.80
C ILE A 95 -51.52 -101.42 3.80
N CYS A 96 -50.30 -101.18 3.34
CA CYS A 96 -49.07 -101.35 4.10
C CYS A 96 -48.51 -99.98 4.48
N MET A 97 -49.10 -99.37 5.51
CA MET A 97 -48.73 -98.03 6.01
C MET A 97 -47.30 -97.93 6.59
N THR A 98 -46.61 -99.05 6.76
CA THR A 98 -45.22 -99.10 7.26
C THR A 98 -44.28 -99.24 6.08
N LYS A 99 -43.18 -98.48 6.04
CA LYS A 99 -42.12 -98.60 5.00
C LYS A 99 -41.29 -99.88 5.13
N THR A 100 -41.93 -101.00 5.41
CA THR A 100 -41.31 -102.33 5.44
C THR A 100 -41.29 -102.90 4.03
N THR A 101 -40.19 -103.54 3.65
CA THR A 101 -40.00 -104.14 2.31
C THR A 101 -40.93 -105.33 2.03
N SER A 102 -41.56 -105.89 3.05
CA SER A 102 -42.46 -107.03 2.91
C SER A 102 -43.90 -106.65 3.25
N CYS A 103 -44.80 -106.72 2.26
CA CYS A 103 -46.23 -106.47 2.42
C CYS A 103 -46.98 -107.78 2.16
N PHE A 104 -47.58 -108.38 3.19
CA PHE A 104 -48.30 -109.65 3.07
C PHE A 104 -49.78 -109.49 3.43
N LEU A 105 -50.66 -109.90 2.51
CA LEU A 105 -52.08 -110.06 2.76
C LEU A 105 -52.35 -111.51 3.16
N LYS A 106 -52.87 -111.71 4.38
CA LYS A 106 -53.17 -113.04 4.92
C LYS A 106 -54.64 -113.38 4.70
N MET A 107 -54.88 -114.52 4.07
CA MET A 107 -56.23 -115.00 3.76
C MET A 107 -56.35 -116.50 3.98
N ASP A 108 -57.57 -116.92 4.31
CA ASP A 108 -57.92 -118.31 4.55
C ASP A 108 -58.93 -118.78 3.51
N VAL A 109 -58.62 -119.88 2.83
CA VAL A 109 -59.59 -120.56 1.97
C VAL A 109 -60.27 -121.66 2.77
N ILE A 110 -61.56 -121.48 3.02
CA ILE A 110 -62.38 -122.37 3.83
C ILE A 110 -63.27 -123.20 2.90
N LEU A 111 -63.14 -124.53 2.99
CA LEU A 111 -64.04 -125.50 2.36
C LEU A 111 -64.93 -126.12 3.42
N GLU A 112 -66.23 -126.20 3.18
CA GLU A 112 -67.19 -126.78 4.13
C GLU A 112 -67.39 -128.28 3.85
N ASN A 113 -67.77 -129.05 4.88
CA ASN A 113 -68.20 -130.46 4.78
C ASN A 113 -67.23 -131.44 4.06
N PRO A 114 -66.12 -131.88 4.72
CA PRO A 114 -65.63 -131.50 6.04
C PRO A 114 -64.90 -130.15 6.02
N ILE A 115 -64.88 -129.43 7.15
CA ILE A 115 -64.19 -128.14 7.22
C ILE A 115 -62.68 -128.34 6.99
N ARG A 116 -62.12 -127.68 5.98
CA ARG A 116 -60.67 -127.55 5.77
C ARG A 116 -60.33 -126.09 5.52
N ILE A 117 -59.26 -125.62 6.17
CA ILE A 117 -58.77 -124.26 6.06
C ILE A 117 -57.38 -124.30 5.47
N PHE A 118 -57.17 -123.59 4.37
CA PHE A 118 -55.86 -123.40 3.76
C PHE A 118 -55.41 -121.96 3.99
N ASN A 119 -54.27 -121.82 4.66
CA ASN A 119 -53.69 -120.51 4.95
C ASN A 119 -52.88 -120.07 3.73
N ILE A 120 -53.22 -118.91 3.19
CA ILE A 120 -52.56 -118.30 2.03
C ILE A 120 -51.96 -116.96 2.48
N GLU A 121 -50.68 -116.78 2.21
CA GLU A 121 -50.01 -115.49 2.33
C GLU A 121 -49.74 -114.97 0.92
N LEU A 122 -50.34 -113.83 0.58
CA LEU A 122 -50.08 -113.13 -0.68
C LEU A 122 -49.10 -112.00 -0.43
N GLU A 123 -47.92 -112.09 -1.01
CA GLU A 123 -46.95 -111.00 -1.07
C GLU A 123 -47.37 -109.99 -2.14
N ILE A 124 -47.61 -108.75 -1.74
CA ILE A 124 -47.88 -107.63 -2.65
C ILE A 124 -46.52 -107.00 -2.97
N MET A 125 -46.09 -107.18 -4.22
CA MET A 125 -44.86 -106.60 -4.75
C MET A 125 -45.11 -105.15 -5.18
N ASP A 126 -44.26 -104.26 -4.69
CA ASP A 126 -44.26 -102.83 -4.97
C ASP A 126 -43.98 -102.53 -6.46
N ILE A 127 -44.74 -101.63 -7.06
CA ILE A 127 -44.53 -101.08 -8.40
C ILE A 127 -44.12 -99.60 -8.28
N ASN A 128 -43.32 -99.11 -9.23
CA ASN A 128 -42.93 -97.70 -9.29
C ASN A 128 -44.06 -96.78 -9.79
N ASP A 129 -45.18 -96.73 -9.08
CA ASP A 129 -46.38 -95.97 -9.44
C ASP A 129 -46.47 -94.60 -8.74
N ASN A 130 -45.66 -94.35 -7.71
CA ASN A 130 -45.44 -93.02 -7.15
C ASN A 130 -44.16 -92.39 -7.70
N ALA A 131 -43.99 -91.10 -7.48
CA ALA A 131 -42.78 -90.38 -7.86
C ALA A 131 -42.28 -89.60 -6.65
N PRO A 132 -40.97 -89.31 -6.54
CA PRO A 132 -40.44 -88.50 -5.46
C PRO A 132 -41.10 -87.12 -5.41
N VAL A 133 -41.61 -86.69 -4.25
CA VAL A 133 -42.22 -85.36 -4.08
C VAL A 133 -41.53 -84.57 -2.98
N PHE A 134 -41.15 -83.33 -3.27
CA PHE A 134 -40.70 -82.38 -2.27
C PHE A 134 -41.87 -81.73 -1.54
N ARG A 135 -41.78 -81.62 -0.21
CA ARG A 135 -42.79 -80.93 0.60
C ARG A 135 -42.95 -79.45 0.25
N ARG A 136 -41.85 -78.80 -0.17
CA ARG A 136 -41.81 -77.42 -0.62
C ARG A 136 -41.27 -77.37 -2.05
N LYS A 137 -41.97 -76.66 -2.93
CA LYS A 137 -41.54 -76.47 -4.33
C LYS A 137 -40.39 -75.46 -4.46
N THR A 138 -40.30 -74.53 -3.51
CA THR A 138 -39.24 -73.53 -3.42
C THR A 138 -38.62 -73.54 -2.02
N MET A 139 -37.30 -73.47 -1.97
CA MET A 139 -36.51 -73.38 -0.76
C MET A 139 -35.73 -72.07 -0.81
N HIS A 140 -35.88 -71.22 0.20
CA HIS A 140 -35.11 -69.99 0.34
C HIS A 140 -34.01 -70.20 1.37
N LEU A 141 -32.79 -69.88 0.98
CA LEU A 141 -31.62 -69.90 1.84
C LEU A 141 -30.96 -68.53 1.81
N ASP A 142 -30.62 -68.02 2.97
CA ASP A 142 -29.83 -66.80 3.09
C ASP A 142 -28.43 -67.21 3.57
N ILE A 143 -27.42 -66.99 2.73
CA ILE A 143 -26.04 -67.44 2.97
C ILE A 143 -25.13 -66.23 2.93
N SER A 144 -24.36 -66.00 3.99
CA SER A 144 -23.36 -64.92 4.01
C SER A 144 -22.23 -65.18 3.03
N GLU A 145 -21.76 -64.16 2.33
CA GLU A 145 -20.63 -64.30 1.41
C GLU A 145 -19.31 -64.66 2.09
N ALA A 146 -19.16 -64.30 3.37
CA ALA A 146 -18.02 -64.70 4.20
C ALA A 146 -18.04 -66.19 4.60
N THR A 147 -19.06 -66.96 4.20
CA THR A 147 -19.14 -68.38 4.52
C THR A 147 -18.00 -69.14 3.82
N PRO A 148 -17.17 -69.90 4.55
CA PRO A 148 -16.06 -70.63 3.95
C PRO A 148 -16.54 -71.80 3.08
N PRO A 149 -15.83 -72.12 1.99
CA PRO A 149 -16.07 -73.35 1.24
C PRO A 149 -15.97 -74.59 2.14
N GLY A 150 -16.92 -75.51 1.98
CA GLY A 150 -17.09 -76.74 2.75
C GLY A 150 -18.28 -76.71 3.71
N GLU A 151 -18.86 -75.54 3.96
CA GLU A 151 -20.06 -75.39 4.80
C GLU A 151 -21.27 -76.12 4.19
N ARG A 152 -22.11 -76.70 5.06
CA ARG A 152 -23.22 -77.56 4.68
C ARG A 152 -24.55 -76.96 5.12
N PHE A 153 -25.51 -76.90 4.21
CA PHE A 153 -26.86 -76.40 4.45
C PHE A 153 -27.87 -77.51 4.23
N SER A 154 -28.60 -77.87 5.28
CA SER A 154 -29.61 -78.93 5.17
C SER A 154 -30.80 -78.50 4.33
N LEU A 155 -31.12 -79.30 3.32
CA LEU A 155 -32.25 -79.08 2.43
C LEU A 155 -33.45 -79.93 2.87
N THR A 156 -34.65 -79.54 2.44
CA THR A 156 -35.82 -80.40 2.65
C THR A 156 -35.79 -81.55 1.66
N ASN A 157 -35.82 -82.78 2.18
CA ASN A 157 -35.75 -83.99 1.37
C ASN A 157 -37.04 -84.25 0.60
N ALA A 158 -36.91 -84.95 -0.52
CA ALA A 158 -38.05 -85.54 -1.21
C ALA A 158 -38.55 -86.76 -0.42
N VAL A 159 -39.84 -87.05 -0.56
CA VAL A 159 -40.46 -88.25 -0.01
C VAL A 159 -41.07 -89.02 -1.16
N ASP A 160 -40.75 -90.30 -1.21
CA ASP A 160 -41.39 -91.26 -2.10
C ASP A 160 -42.22 -92.24 -1.27
N ALA A 161 -43.39 -92.61 -1.79
CA ALA A 161 -44.31 -93.54 -1.14
C ALA A 161 -43.85 -94.99 -1.36
N ASP A 162 -43.17 -95.24 -2.48
CA ASP A 162 -42.65 -96.55 -2.88
C ASP A 162 -41.48 -97.00 -1.98
N VAL A 163 -41.29 -98.31 -1.88
CA VAL A 163 -40.31 -98.93 -0.97
C VAL A 163 -39.22 -99.72 -1.70
N GLY A 164 -38.13 -100.00 -0.99
CA GLY A 164 -37.03 -100.79 -1.56
C GLY A 164 -36.36 -100.11 -2.75
N ALA A 165 -36.30 -100.80 -3.90
CA ALA A 165 -35.61 -100.31 -5.09
C ALA A 165 -36.34 -99.18 -5.83
N ASN A 166 -37.66 -99.08 -5.67
CA ASN A 166 -38.49 -98.03 -6.26
C ASN A 166 -38.51 -96.76 -5.41
N SER A 167 -37.92 -96.78 -4.20
CA SER A 167 -37.74 -95.57 -3.42
C SER A 167 -36.60 -94.70 -3.95
N ILE A 168 -36.42 -93.51 -3.37
CA ILE A 168 -35.43 -92.51 -3.81
C ILE A 168 -34.03 -93.10 -3.89
N LYS A 169 -33.46 -93.12 -5.10
CA LYS A 169 -32.12 -93.66 -5.36
C LYS A 169 -31.04 -92.61 -5.24
N THR A 170 -31.27 -91.42 -5.78
CA THR A 170 -30.26 -90.34 -5.76
C THR A 170 -30.89 -88.97 -5.95
N TYR A 171 -30.08 -87.94 -5.66
CA TYR A 171 -30.39 -86.55 -5.95
C TYR A 171 -29.41 -86.01 -7.00
N TYR A 172 -29.86 -85.03 -7.78
CA TYR A 172 -29.05 -84.25 -8.70
C TYR A 172 -29.31 -82.76 -8.48
N LEU A 173 -28.25 -81.96 -8.53
CA LEU A 173 -28.33 -80.50 -8.53
C LEU A 173 -28.09 -79.98 -9.95
N SER A 174 -28.77 -78.89 -10.32
CA SER A 174 -28.43 -78.12 -11.53
C SER A 174 -26.97 -77.67 -11.52
N GLU A 175 -26.37 -77.53 -12.70
CA GLU A 175 -24.98 -77.10 -12.85
C GLU A 175 -24.72 -75.76 -12.14
N SER A 176 -23.72 -75.73 -11.27
CA SER A 176 -23.31 -74.55 -10.49
C SER A 176 -21.81 -74.60 -10.23
N LYS A 177 -21.16 -73.43 -10.25
CA LYS A 177 -19.74 -73.28 -9.88
C LYS A 177 -19.54 -73.28 -8.36
N TYR A 178 -20.50 -72.72 -7.63
CA TYR A 178 -20.36 -72.43 -6.20
C TYR A 178 -20.98 -73.51 -5.31
N PHE A 179 -21.97 -74.26 -5.80
CA PHE A 179 -22.74 -75.18 -4.98
C PHE A 179 -22.71 -76.60 -5.53
N ASN A 180 -22.61 -77.57 -4.62
CA ASN A 180 -22.76 -78.99 -4.89
C ASN A 180 -23.69 -79.63 -3.85
N ILE A 181 -24.02 -80.90 -4.01
CA ILE A 181 -24.81 -81.65 -3.03
C ILE A 181 -24.00 -82.80 -2.43
N ASP A 182 -24.20 -83.04 -1.13
CA ASP A 182 -23.72 -84.23 -0.43
C ASP A 182 -24.92 -85.08 -0.01
N ILE A 183 -24.89 -86.37 -0.37
CA ILE A 183 -26.01 -87.28 -0.13
C ILE A 183 -25.65 -88.20 1.03
N GLN A 184 -26.34 -88.02 2.15
CA GLN A 184 -26.16 -88.85 3.33
C GLN A 184 -27.22 -89.96 3.37
N THR A 185 -26.84 -91.17 3.77
CA THR A 185 -27.79 -92.29 3.94
C THR A 185 -27.98 -92.57 5.43
N GLY A 186 -29.22 -92.43 5.91
CA GLY A 186 -29.57 -92.73 7.29
C GLY A 186 -29.59 -94.23 7.60
N SER A 187 -29.68 -94.58 8.88
CA SER A 187 -29.73 -95.98 9.34
C SER A 187 -30.94 -96.77 8.80
N ASP A 188 -32.01 -96.06 8.41
CA ASP A 188 -33.25 -96.61 7.85
C ASP A 188 -33.22 -96.68 6.31
N GLY A 189 -32.05 -96.50 5.67
CA GLY A 189 -31.91 -96.47 4.20
C GLY A 189 -32.44 -95.19 3.54
N SER A 190 -33.09 -94.30 4.30
CA SER A 190 -33.52 -92.98 3.84
C SER A 190 -32.34 -92.11 3.39
N LYS A 191 -32.48 -91.42 2.25
CA LYS A 191 -31.44 -90.54 1.70
C LYS A 191 -31.76 -89.07 1.99
N TYR A 192 -30.79 -88.39 2.59
CA TYR A 192 -30.82 -86.97 2.92
C TYR A 192 -29.85 -86.21 2.03
N VAL A 193 -30.17 -84.97 1.70
CA VAL A 193 -29.32 -84.11 0.87
C VAL A 193 -29.00 -82.81 1.57
N ASP A 194 -27.71 -82.52 1.68
CA ASP A 194 -27.20 -81.22 2.11
C ASP A 194 -26.62 -80.49 0.90
N LEU A 195 -26.83 -79.17 0.83
CA LEU A 195 -26.12 -78.30 -0.09
C LEU A 195 -24.74 -77.99 0.49
N VAL A 196 -23.69 -78.16 -0.30
CA VAL A 196 -22.31 -77.88 0.08
C VAL A 196 -21.80 -76.70 -0.74
N LEU A 197 -21.23 -75.71 -0.06
CA LEU A 197 -20.56 -74.60 -0.71
C LEU A 197 -19.15 -75.02 -1.15
N ASN A 198 -18.84 -74.97 -2.44
CA ASN A 198 -17.55 -75.36 -3.01
C ASN A 198 -16.63 -74.18 -3.35
N GLY A 199 -17.21 -73.00 -3.59
CA GLY A 199 -16.47 -71.78 -3.93
C GLY A 199 -16.83 -70.64 -2.99
N ASN A 200 -15.98 -69.62 -2.95
CA ASN A 200 -16.30 -68.36 -2.25
C ASN A 200 -17.45 -67.66 -2.97
N LEU A 201 -18.43 -67.18 -2.20
CA LEU A 201 -19.48 -66.31 -2.72
C LEU A 201 -18.99 -64.87 -2.69
N ASP A 202 -19.51 -64.06 -3.59
CA ASP A 202 -19.26 -62.63 -3.73
C ASP A 202 -20.60 -62.02 -4.17
N ARG A 203 -21.21 -61.22 -3.29
CA ARG A 203 -22.53 -60.63 -3.52
C ARG A 203 -22.47 -59.58 -4.61
N GLU A 204 -21.39 -58.80 -4.68
CA GLU A 204 -21.14 -57.77 -5.69
C GLU A 204 -21.02 -58.37 -7.10
N GLU A 205 -20.49 -59.59 -7.22
CA GLU A 205 -20.51 -60.36 -8.46
C GLU A 205 -21.91 -60.95 -8.75
N GLN A 206 -22.50 -61.66 -7.78
CA GLN A 206 -23.80 -62.30 -7.93
C GLN A 206 -24.57 -62.45 -6.61
N SER A 207 -25.56 -61.58 -6.38
CA SER A 207 -26.35 -61.55 -5.15
C SER A 207 -27.42 -62.66 -5.00
N VAL A 208 -27.83 -63.31 -6.09
CA VAL A 208 -28.86 -64.37 -6.07
C VAL A 208 -28.48 -65.55 -6.96
N HIS A 209 -28.54 -66.76 -6.40
CA HIS A 209 -28.39 -68.01 -7.16
C HIS A 209 -29.69 -68.81 -7.18
N ASN A 210 -30.11 -69.23 -8.38
CA ASN A 210 -31.28 -70.06 -8.59
C ASN A 210 -30.85 -71.45 -9.04
N LEU A 211 -31.06 -72.46 -8.19
CA LEU A 211 -30.68 -73.84 -8.45
C LEU A 211 -31.93 -74.74 -8.50
N ILE A 212 -31.81 -75.89 -9.14
CA ILE A 212 -32.88 -76.90 -9.21
C ILE A 212 -32.35 -78.19 -8.61
N LEU A 213 -33.03 -78.68 -7.58
CA LEU A 213 -32.78 -79.97 -6.96
C LEU A 213 -33.75 -81.00 -7.52
N THR A 214 -33.23 -82.11 -8.04
CA THR A 214 -34.00 -83.20 -8.63
C THR A 214 -33.79 -84.46 -7.83
N ALA A 215 -34.86 -85.06 -7.31
CA ALA A 215 -34.85 -86.38 -6.70
C ALA A 215 -35.27 -87.42 -7.74
N VAL A 216 -34.55 -88.54 -7.82
CA VAL A 216 -34.81 -89.62 -8.79
C VAL A 216 -34.93 -90.94 -8.05
N ASP A 217 -36.01 -91.67 -8.31
CA ASP A 217 -36.22 -93.02 -7.78
C ASP A 217 -35.31 -94.07 -8.45
N GLY A 218 -35.36 -95.30 -7.96
CA GLY A 218 -34.61 -96.42 -8.54
C GLY A 218 -35.43 -97.34 -9.45
N GLY A 219 -36.69 -96.99 -9.72
CA GLY A 219 -37.61 -97.82 -10.49
C GLY A 219 -37.32 -97.85 -12.00
N VAL A 220 -38.04 -98.72 -12.71
CA VAL A 220 -37.92 -98.86 -14.17
C VAL A 220 -39.32 -98.80 -14.79
N PRO A 221 -39.70 -97.71 -15.50
CA PRO A 221 -38.90 -96.51 -15.78
C PRO A 221 -38.68 -95.63 -14.55
N PRO A 222 -37.56 -94.85 -14.49
CA PRO A 222 -37.29 -93.97 -13.37
C PRO A 222 -38.21 -92.74 -13.39
N ARG A 223 -38.70 -92.32 -12.23
CA ARG A 223 -39.49 -91.10 -12.05
C ARG A 223 -38.75 -90.12 -11.16
N SER A 224 -39.12 -88.84 -11.29
CA SER A 224 -38.38 -87.75 -10.67
C SER A 224 -39.28 -86.63 -10.19
N GLY A 225 -38.89 -85.99 -9.09
CA GLY A 225 -39.47 -84.73 -8.62
C GLY A 225 -38.43 -83.63 -8.56
N THR A 226 -38.85 -82.38 -8.71
CA THR A 226 -37.96 -81.20 -8.69
C THR A 226 -38.42 -80.15 -7.68
N ALA A 227 -37.46 -79.45 -7.09
CA ALA A 227 -37.69 -78.24 -6.29
C ALA A 227 -36.64 -77.17 -6.63
N SER A 228 -37.04 -75.90 -6.60
CA SER A 228 -36.14 -74.76 -6.81
C SER A 228 -35.52 -74.32 -5.49
N ILE A 229 -34.23 -74.03 -5.50
CA ILE A 229 -33.50 -73.44 -4.39
C ILE A 229 -33.13 -72.01 -4.81
N VAL A 230 -33.58 -71.03 -4.05
CA VAL A 230 -33.25 -69.62 -4.24
C VAL A 230 -32.33 -69.24 -3.09
N ILE A 231 -31.09 -68.90 -3.42
CA ILE A 231 -30.07 -68.52 -2.45
C ILE A 231 -29.88 -67.03 -2.58
N ASN A 232 -30.17 -66.30 -1.51
CA ASN A 232 -29.81 -64.90 -1.38
C ASN A 232 -28.46 -64.81 -0.67
N VAL A 233 -27.51 -64.14 -1.29
CA VAL A 233 -26.21 -63.89 -0.68
C VAL A 233 -26.36 -62.69 0.26
N LEU A 234 -26.08 -62.90 1.54
CA LEU A 234 -26.10 -61.84 2.55
C LEU A 234 -24.78 -61.08 2.54
N ASP A 235 -24.92 -59.76 2.42
CA ASP A 235 -23.86 -58.77 2.43
C ASP A 235 -23.04 -58.78 3.73
N ILE A 236 -21.73 -58.68 3.58
CA ILE A 236 -20.76 -58.43 4.63
C ILE A 236 -19.99 -57.18 4.22
N ASN A 237 -19.65 -56.34 5.20
CA ASN A 237 -18.79 -55.19 4.92
C ASN A 237 -17.37 -55.65 4.58
N ASP A 238 -17.13 -55.94 3.31
CA ASP A 238 -15.86 -56.39 2.78
C ASP A 238 -15.25 -55.41 1.75
N ASN A 239 -16.02 -54.45 1.23
CA ASN A 239 -15.52 -53.33 0.45
C ASN A 239 -15.30 -52.08 1.32
N ALA A 240 -14.24 -51.33 1.03
CA ALA A 240 -13.99 -50.06 1.71
C ALA A 240 -14.39 -48.90 0.79
N PRO A 241 -14.87 -47.77 1.34
CA PRO A 241 -15.24 -46.62 0.53
C PRO A 241 -14.07 -46.12 -0.33
N LEU A 242 -14.29 -45.91 -1.63
CA LEU A 242 -13.26 -45.47 -2.56
C LEU A 242 -13.60 -44.10 -3.16
N PHE A 243 -12.70 -43.12 -2.95
CA PHE A 243 -12.81 -41.82 -3.60
C PHE A 243 -12.45 -41.90 -5.08
N SER A 244 -13.10 -41.07 -5.90
CA SER A 244 -12.80 -40.95 -7.34
C SER A 244 -11.34 -40.56 -7.64
N GLN A 245 -10.70 -39.81 -6.74
CA GLN A 245 -9.29 -39.41 -6.83
C GLN A 245 -8.64 -39.41 -5.44
N PRO A 246 -7.34 -39.73 -5.34
CA PRO A 246 -6.63 -39.69 -4.06
C PRO A 246 -6.30 -38.26 -3.61
N VAL A 247 -6.17 -37.33 -4.56
CA VAL A 247 -5.85 -35.91 -4.31
C VAL A 247 -6.72 -35.02 -5.19
N PHE A 248 -7.37 -34.02 -4.60
CA PHE A 248 -8.13 -32.98 -5.29
C PHE A 248 -7.40 -31.65 -5.13
N ALA A 249 -7.23 -30.91 -6.22
CA ALA A 249 -6.66 -29.57 -6.23
C ALA A 249 -7.70 -28.59 -6.78
N VAL A 250 -8.02 -27.55 -6.00
CA VAL A 250 -9.04 -26.56 -6.35
C VAL A 250 -8.51 -25.16 -6.09
N ASN A 251 -8.83 -24.22 -6.97
CA ASN A 251 -8.53 -22.81 -6.76
C ASN A 251 -9.76 -22.11 -6.19
N LEU A 252 -9.56 -21.28 -5.17
CA LEU A 252 -10.60 -20.50 -4.52
C LEU A 252 -10.11 -19.06 -4.38
N SER A 253 -10.93 -18.08 -4.77
CA SER A 253 -10.57 -16.69 -4.51
C SER A 253 -10.63 -16.40 -3.03
N GLU A 254 -9.68 -15.60 -2.53
CA GLU A 254 -9.85 -15.00 -1.23
C GLU A 254 -11.09 -14.11 -1.19
N ASN A 255 -11.51 -13.69 0.01
CA ASN A 255 -12.76 -12.95 0.21
C ASN A 255 -14.03 -13.67 -0.30
N SER A 256 -13.94 -14.97 -0.62
CA SER A 256 -15.10 -15.80 -0.96
C SER A 256 -16.11 -15.79 0.19
N ALA A 257 -17.37 -15.46 -0.11
CA ALA A 257 -18.41 -15.37 0.89
C ALA A 257 -18.64 -16.71 1.62
N ALA A 258 -18.94 -16.65 2.91
CA ALA A 258 -19.33 -17.82 3.68
C ALA A 258 -20.54 -18.54 3.03
N GLY A 259 -20.46 -19.85 2.91
CA GLY A 259 -21.41 -20.71 2.21
C GLY A 259 -21.04 -21.03 0.75
N THR A 260 -20.00 -20.40 0.19
CA THR A 260 -19.51 -20.71 -1.16
C THR A 260 -19.07 -22.18 -1.24
N LEU A 261 -19.54 -22.90 -2.25
CA LEU A 261 -19.16 -24.29 -2.51
C LEU A 261 -17.75 -24.35 -3.08
N VAL A 262 -16.87 -25.09 -2.41
CA VAL A 262 -15.48 -25.31 -2.84
C VAL A 262 -15.40 -26.55 -3.72
N LEU A 263 -15.89 -27.67 -3.21
CA LEU A 263 -15.84 -28.97 -3.89
C LEU A 263 -16.92 -29.88 -3.30
N THR A 264 -17.49 -30.76 -4.14
CA THR A 264 -18.32 -31.88 -3.68
C THR A 264 -17.53 -33.17 -3.84
N LEU A 265 -17.28 -33.86 -2.72
CA LEU A 265 -16.60 -35.14 -2.73
C LEU A 265 -17.54 -36.24 -3.18
N ASN A 266 -16.97 -37.24 -3.85
CA ASN A 266 -17.70 -38.44 -4.23
C ASN A 266 -16.83 -39.66 -3.94
N ALA A 267 -17.24 -40.43 -2.93
CA ALA A 267 -16.75 -41.75 -2.64
C ALA A 267 -17.85 -42.79 -2.92
N THR A 268 -17.45 -43.95 -3.40
CA THR A 268 -18.33 -45.07 -3.74
C THR A 268 -17.95 -46.29 -2.92
N ASP A 269 -18.97 -46.95 -2.37
CA ASP A 269 -18.86 -48.25 -1.71
C ASP A 269 -19.73 -49.24 -2.47
N LEU A 270 -19.28 -50.49 -2.60
CA LEU A 270 -19.93 -51.52 -3.41
C LEU A 270 -20.90 -52.39 -2.61
N ASP A 271 -20.84 -52.32 -1.27
CA ASP A 271 -21.68 -53.10 -0.37
C ASP A 271 -23.16 -52.65 -0.40
N GLU A 272 -24.03 -53.25 0.42
CA GLU A 272 -25.45 -52.93 0.48
C GLU A 272 -25.90 -52.23 1.77
N GLY A 273 -26.89 -51.34 1.65
CA GLY A 273 -27.59 -50.75 2.79
C GLY A 273 -26.66 -49.92 3.68
N THR A 274 -26.57 -50.27 4.96
CA THR A 274 -25.71 -49.55 5.93
C THR A 274 -24.22 -49.75 5.66
N ASN A 275 -23.83 -50.87 5.04
CA ASN A 275 -22.44 -51.15 4.71
C ASN A 275 -21.92 -50.28 3.56
N ALA A 276 -22.80 -49.73 2.72
CA ALA A 276 -22.44 -48.72 1.71
C ALA A 276 -22.87 -47.29 2.06
N GLN A 277 -23.49 -47.07 3.23
CA GLN A 277 -23.91 -45.73 3.64
C GLN A 277 -22.72 -44.93 4.19
N LEU A 278 -22.30 -43.91 3.44
CA LEU A 278 -21.09 -43.14 3.74
C LEU A 278 -21.36 -41.93 4.64
N THR A 279 -20.42 -41.72 5.55
CA THR A 279 -20.29 -40.49 6.35
C THR A 279 -18.91 -39.88 6.11
N TYR A 280 -18.86 -38.61 5.74
CA TYR A 280 -17.63 -37.86 5.51
C TYR A 280 -17.20 -37.11 6.77
N SER A 281 -15.90 -37.12 7.06
CA SER A 281 -15.34 -36.34 8.17
C SER A 281 -13.89 -35.93 7.94
N TYR A 282 -13.46 -34.87 8.63
CA TYR A 282 -12.05 -34.50 8.67
C TYR A 282 -11.28 -35.51 9.53
N THR A 283 -10.10 -35.91 9.05
CA THR A 283 -9.14 -36.67 9.85
C THR A 283 -8.34 -35.74 10.76
N LEU A 284 -7.62 -36.33 11.71
CA LEU A 284 -6.74 -35.66 12.68
C LEU A 284 -5.60 -34.85 12.03
N TYR A 285 -5.30 -35.09 10.75
CA TYR A 285 -4.26 -34.37 10.01
C TYR A 285 -4.73 -33.03 9.45
N THR A 286 -6.03 -32.74 9.48
CA THR A 286 -6.58 -31.44 9.10
C THR A 286 -6.45 -30.46 10.26
N SER A 287 -5.74 -29.35 10.05
CA SER A 287 -5.49 -28.36 11.12
C SER A 287 -6.79 -27.74 11.66
N GLU A 288 -6.81 -27.37 12.94
CA GLU A 288 -7.97 -26.72 13.57
C GLU A 288 -8.35 -25.42 12.84
N LYS A 289 -7.35 -24.59 12.47
CA LYS A 289 -7.56 -23.37 11.68
C LYS A 289 -8.30 -23.66 10.36
N THR A 290 -7.95 -24.74 9.66
CA THR A 290 -8.65 -25.14 8.42
C THR A 290 -10.10 -25.56 8.69
N GLN A 291 -10.38 -26.26 9.80
CA GLN A 291 -11.74 -26.66 10.18
C GLN A 291 -12.61 -25.48 10.64
N GLU A 292 -12.00 -24.39 11.09
CA GLU A 292 -12.69 -23.13 11.37
C GLU A 292 -13.09 -22.40 10.09
N LEU A 293 -12.24 -22.47 9.05
CA LEU A 293 -12.42 -21.79 7.77
C LEU A 293 -13.29 -22.56 6.77
N PHE A 294 -13.32 -23.90 6.82
CA PHE A 294 -14.07 -24.74 5.90
C PHE A 294 -15.00 -25.70 6.64
N SER A 295 -16.25 -25.80 6.18
CA SER A 295 -17.21 -26.81 6.64
C SER A 295 -17.27 -27.97 5.66
N LEU A 296 -17.36 -29.19 6.19
CA LEU A 296 -17.60 -30.42 5.43
C LEU A 296 -18.96 -30.98 5.87
N ASP A 297 -19.88 -31.13 4.92
CA ASP A 297 -21.15 -31.79 5.20
C ASP A 297 -20.98 -33.32 5.25
N PRO A 298 -21.35 -33.98 6.36
CA PRO A 298 -21.05 -35.39 6.57
C PRO A 298 -21.86 -36.34 5.68
N ASN A 299 -22.99 -35.90 5.10
CA ASN A 299 -23.86 -36.77 4.29
C ASN A 299 -23.64 -36.57 2.80
N SER A 300 -23.47 -35.32 2.36
CA SER A 300 -23.33 -34.95 0.94
C SER A 300 -21.88 -34.88 0.46
N GLY A 301 -20.92 -34.77 1.38
CA GLY A 301 -19.51 -34.57 1.02
C GLY A 301 -19.21 -33.17 0.45
N GLU A 302 -20.13 -32.21 0.60
CA GLU A 302 -19.91 -30.82 0.18
C GLU A 302 -18.96 -30.10 1.14
N ILE A 303 -17.90 -29.53 0.59
CA ILE A 303 -16.99 -28.63 1.29
C ILE A 303 -17.38 -27.19 0.96
N LYS A 304 -17.65 -26.38 1.99
CA LYS A 304 -18.04 -24.97 1.85
C LYS A 304 -17.15 -24.06 2.68
N VAL A 305 -17.03 -22.82 2.23
CA VAL A 305 -16.38 -21.75 3.01
C VAL A 305 -17.24 -21.44 4.24
N LYS A 306 -16.61 -21.32 5.41
CA LYS A 306 -17.25 -21.00 6.69
C LYS A 306 -16.71 -19.71 7.29
N GLY A 307 -15.41 -19.48 7.20
CA GLY A 307 -14.72 -18.28 7.69
C GLY A 307 -14.26 -17.34 6.58
N VAL A 308 -13.58 -16.26 6.98
CA VAL A 308 -12.92 -15.33 6.03
C VAL A 308 -11.59 -15.93 5.61
N ILE A 309 -11.36 -15.95 4.30
CA ILE A 309 -10.13 -16.48 3.70
C ILE A 309 -9.33 -15.28 3.21
N ASP A 310 -8.07 -15.24 3.64
CA ASP A 310 -7.10 -14.16 3.42
C ASP A 310 -5.84 -14.82 2.83
N TYR A 311 -5.44 -14.37 1.64
CA TYR A 311 -4.29 -14.90 0.90
C TYR A 311 -2.97 -14.53 1.57
N GLU A 312 -2.84 -13.30 2.09
CA GLU A 312 -1.67 -12.79 2.80
C GLU A 312 -1.37 -13.62 4.06
N GLU A 313 -2.42 -14.12 4.72
CA GLU A 313 -2.25 -14.99 5.87
C GLU A 313 -1.88 -16.44 5.49
N SER A 314 -2.52 -17.02 4.46
CA SER A 314 -2.32 -18.41 4.06
C SER A 314 -2.71 -18.68 2.60
N GLN A 315 -1.70 -18.90 1.75
CA GLN A 315 -1.87 -19.11 0.30
C GLN A 315 -2.46 -20.48 -0.09
N SER A 316 -2.48 -21.45 0.83
CA SER A 316 -3.10 -22.75 0.57
C SER A 316 -3.53 -23.46 1.85
N PHE A 317 -4.56 -24.31 1.72
CA PHE A 317 -5.07 -25.13 2.81
C PHE A 317 -5.13 -26.59 2.39
N GLU A 318 -4.70 -27.48 3.28
CA GLU A 318 -4.80 -28.92 3.09
C GLU A 318 -5.84 -29.53 4.03
N MET A 319 -6.77 -30.29 3.46
CA MET A 319 -7.80 -31.02 4.17
C MET A 319 -7.62 -32.52 3.90
N HIS A 320 -7.42 -33.29 4.96
CA HIS A 320 -7.34 -34.74 4.90
C HIS A 320 -8.69 -35.32 5.32
N ILE A 321 -9.41 -35.91 4.38
CA ILE A 321 -10.81 -36.30 4.56
C ILE A 321 -10.92 -37.82 4.53
N GLN A 322 -11.77 -38.36 5.39
CA GLN A 322 -12.15 -39.76 5.39
C GLN A 322 -13.63 -39.90 5.01
N ALA A 323 -13.93 -40.93 4.23
CA ALA A 323 -15.29 -41.44 4.06
C ALA A 323 -15.35 -42.78 4.80
N GLN A 324 -16.29 -42.92 5.73
CA GLN A 324 -16.46 -44.11 6.54
C GLN A 324 -17.86 -44.66 6.33
N ASP A 325 -17.97 -45.95 6.10
CA ASP A 325 -19.27 -46.62 5.99
C ASP A 325 -19.96 -46.80 7.37
N GLY A 326 -21.22 -47.26 7.34
CA GLY A 326 -22.02 -47.53 8.53
C GLY A 326 -22.03 -48.99 8.99
N GLY A 327 -21.10 -49.82 8.52
CA GLY A 327 -21.08 -51.25 8.84
C GLY A 327 -20.72 -51.55 10.29
N VAL A 328 -20.91 -52.80 10.73
CA VAL A 328 -20.60 -53.23 12.11
C VAL A 328 -19.11 -53.10 12.41
N ASN A 329 -18.25 -53.35 11.42
CA ASN A 329 -16.82 -53.09 11.45
C ASN A 329 -16.52 -52.04 10.36
N PRO A 330 -16.67 -50.74 10.65
CA PRO A 330 -16.61 -49.72 9.63
C PRO A 330 -15.27 -49.70 8.89
N LYS A 331 -15.31 -49.64 7.57
CA LYS A 331 -14.14 -49.38 6.74
C LYS A 331 -14.11 -47.92 6.32
N SER A 332 -12.92 -47.45 5.98
CA SER A 332 -12.70 -46.06 5.63
C SER A 332 -11.79 -45.89 4.43
N GLY A 333 -12.22 -45.02 3.51
CA GLY A 333 -11.39 -44.46 2.46
C GLY A 333 -10.81 -43.11 2.89
N HIS A 334 -9.69 -42.72 2.28
CA HIS A 334 -9.05 -41.42 2.55
C HIS A 334 -8.71 -40.68 1.25
N CYS A 335 -8.85 -39.36 1.26
CA CYS A 335 -8.33 -38.48 0.21
C CYS A 335 -7.74 -37.18 0.79
N LYS A 336 -6.97 -36.47 -0.03
CA LYS A 336 -6.44 -35.15 0.31
C LYS A 336 -7.05 -34.09 -0.61
N VAL A 337 -7.54 -33.00 -0.05
CA VAL A 337 -7.99 -31.82 -0.80
C VAL A 337 -7.03 -30.68 -0.51
N THR A 338 -6.39 -30.15 -1.55
CA THR A 338 -5.54 -28.96 -1.46
C THR A 338 -6.28 -27.81 -2.14
N VAL A 339 -6.58 -26.77 -1.36
CA VAL A 339 -7.22 -25.55 -1.85
C VAL A 339 -6.14 -24.49 -2.01
N PHE A 340 -5.92 -24.02 -3.22
CA PHE A 340 -5.03 -22.91 -3.52
C PHE A 340 -5.82 -21.61 -3.53
N ILE A 341 -5.37 -20.63 -2.76
CA ILE A 341 -6.03 -19.34 -2.71
C ILE A 341 -5.51 -18.46 -3.84
N THR A 342 -6.41 -17.83 -4.57
CA THR A 342 -6.02 -16.82 -5.58
C THR A 342 -6.15 -15.43 -4.98
N ASP A 343 -5.03 -14.73 -4.98
CA ASP A 343 -4.85 -13.33 -4.62
C ASP A 343 -5.79 -12.40 -5.43
N LEU A 344 -6.45 -11.49 -4.72
CA LEU A 344 -7.24 -10.38 -5.21
C LEU A 344 -6.58 -9.08 -4.72
N ASN A 345 -6.66 -8.03 -5.55
CA ASN A 345 -6.06 -6.73 -5.21
C ASN A 345 -6.90 -5.98 -4.16
N ASP A 346 -6.77 -6.35 -2.89
CA ASP A 346 -7.56 -5.83 -1.77
C ASP A 346 -6.73 -5.08 -0.72
N ASN A 347 -5.40 -5.13 -0.78
CA ASN A 347 -4.53 -4.28 0.01
C ASN A 347 -4.21 -2.97 -0.73
N TYR A 348 -4.18 -1.86 0.02
CA TYR A 348 -3.73 -0.58 -0.53
C TYR A 348 -2.21 -0.48 -0.37
N PRO A 349 -1.51 0.09 -1.37
CA PRO A 349 -0.08 0.32 -1.26
C PRO A 349 0.25 1.33 -0.14
N GLU A 350 1.14 0.96 0.76
CA GLU A 350 1.57 1.78 1.90
C GLU A 350 2.85 2.56 1.57
N VAL A 351 2.89 3.84 1.95
CA VAL A 351 4.07 4.70 1.86
C VAL A 351 4.63 4.96 3.27
N THR A 352 5.86 4.53 3.54
CA THR A 352 6.55 4.82 4.80
C THR A 352 7.74 5.75 4.58
N ILE A 353 7.75 6.89 5.28
CA ILE A 353 8.88 7.82 5.28
C ILE A 353 9.94 7.32 6.27
N LYS A 354 11.10 6.85 5.78
CA LYS A 354 12.19 6.35 6.62
C LYS A 354 13.08 7.47 7.17
N SER A 355 13.24 8.53 6.39
CA SER A 355 14.00 9.71 6.78
C SER A 355 13.48 10.91 6.00
N VAL A 356 13.37 12.08 6.65
CA VAL A 356 12.94 13.32 6.01
C VAL A 356 13.63 14.51 6.68
N LYS A 357 14.07 15.46 5.86
CA LYS A 357 14.44 16.81 6.31
C LYS A 357 13.21 17.70 6.24
N SER A 358 12.81 18.27 7.37
CA SER A 358 11.67 19.20 7.44
C SER A 358 11.97 20.56 6.84
N ALA A 359 13.26 20.94 6.78
CA ALA A 359 13.67 22.21 6.24
C ALA A 359 15.03 22.14 5.53
N LEU A 360 15.21 23.02 4.54
CA LEU A 360 16.43 23.21 3.76
C LEU A 360 16.70 24.70 3.57
N THR A 361 17.96 25.09 3.43
CA THR A 361 18.30 26.45 2.98
C THR A 361 18.12 26.55 1.47
N GLU A 362 17.86 27.76 0.95
CA GLU A 362 17.65 27.95 -0.49
C GLU A 362 18.91 27.79 -1.33
N ASP A 363 20.09 28.06 -0.77
CA ASP A 363 21.41 27.89 -1.39
C ASP A 363 21.85 26.41 -1.53
N VAL A 364 20.98 25.48 -1.16
CA VAL A 364 21.25 24.05 -1.17
C VAL A 364 21.59 23.57 -2.59
N ALA A 365 22.65 22.76 -2.70
CA ALA A 365 23.07 22.23 -3.99
C ALA A 365 22.02 21.28 -4.60
N VAL A 366 21.87 21.34 -5.92
CA VAL A 366 21.08 20.38 -6.69
C VAL A 366 21.62 18.96 -6.48
N GLY A 367 20.71 18.00 -6.32
CA GLY A 367 21.02 16.61 -5.97
C GLY A 367 21.03 16.33 -4.47
N THR A 368 20.75 17.32 -3.62
CA THR A 368 20.66 17.10 -2.18
C THR A 368 19.47 16.21 -1.81
N LEU A 369 19.71 15.23 -0.94
CA LEU A 369 18.69 14.33 -0.41
C LEU A 369 17.77 15.05 0.60
N ILE A 370 16.47 14.98 0.33
CA ILE A 370 15.38 15.52 1.15
C ILE A 370 14.81 14.40 2.03
N ALA A 371 14.39 13.30 1.42
CA ALA A 371 13.75 12.20 2.11
C ALA A 371 14.06 10.85 1.46
N VAL A 372 14.01 9.80 2.28
CA VAL A 372 14.03 8.40 1.83
C VAL A 372 12.68 7.80 2.16
N VAL A 373 12.02 7.28 1.12
CA VAL A 373 10.66 6.75 1.18
C VAL A 373 10.71 5.27 0.80
N SER A 374 10.05 4.43 1.58
CA SER A 374 9.79 3.05 1.19
C SER A 374 8.33 2.86 0.85
N VAL A 375 8.06 2.04 -0.16
CA VAL A 375 6.72 1.62 -0.55
C VAL A 375 6.62 0.12 -0.48
N SER A 376 5.48 -0.36 0.00
CA SER A 376 5.17 -1.78 0.11
C SER A 376 3.69 -1.99 -0.10
N ASP A 377 3.35 -3.13 -0.67
CA ASP A 377 1.98 -3.59 -0.84
C ASP A 377 1.86 -4.99 -0.23
N GLY A 378 0.70 -5.30 0.35
CA GLY A 378 0.43 -6.60 0.96
C GLY A 378 0.23 -7.69 -0.09
N ASP A 379 -0.31 -7.31 -1.25
CA ASP A 379 -0.67 -8.22 -2.32
C ASP A 379 0.58 -8.80 -3.02
N SER A 380 0.39 -9.86 -3.81
CA SER A 380 1.43 -10.52 -4.59
C SER A 380 1.30 -10.30 -6.10
N GLY A 381 2.31 -10.71 -6.86
CA GLY A 381 2.26 -10.70 -8.32
C GLY A 381 2.23 -9.29 -8.92
N ASP A 382 1.25 -9.00 -9.77
CA ASP A 382 1.05 -7.66 -10.33
C ASP A 382 0.25 -6.75 -9.38
N ASN A 383 -0.59 -7.33 -8.51
CA ASN A 383 -1.31 -6.61 -7.47
C ASN A 383 -0.31 -5.96 -6.49
N GLY A 384 0.71 -6.69 -6.06
CA GLY A 384 1.76 -6.15 -5.18
C GLY A 384 2.80 -5.22 -5.84
N LYS A 385 2.75 -5.00 -7.16
CA LYS A 385 3.76 -4.19 -7.87
C LYS A 385 3.37 -2.72 -7.90
N VAL A 386 4.09 -1.93 -7.12
CA VAL A 386 3.81 -0.50 -6.97
C VAL A 386 4.67 0.41 -7.84
N GLU A 387 4.08 1.53 -8.23
CA GLU A 387 4.72 2.65 -8.89
C GLU A 387 4.51 3.93 -8.05
N LEU A 388 5.62 4.58 -7.66
CA LEU A 388 5.59 5.83 -6.90
C LEU A 388 5.85 7.00 -7.84
N THR A 389 4.97 8.00 -7.81
CA THR A 389 5.05 9.21 -8.63
C THR A 389 4.91 10.47 -7.79
N LEU A 390 5.49 11.56 -8.26
CA LEU A 390 5.24 12.89 -7.68
C LEU A 390 4.03 13.51 -8.36
N ASN A 391 3.06 13.95 -7.57
CA ASN A 391 1.96 14.73 -8.11
C ASN A 391 2.53 16.04 -8.69
N GLN A 392 2.20 16.36 -9.95
CA GLN A 392 2.70 17.55 -10.65
C GLN A 392 4.25 17.63 -10.77
N GLN A 393 4.90 16.53 -11.11
CA GLN A 393 6.37 16.47 -11.21
C GLN A 393 7.02 17.55 -12.12
N GLU A 394 6.32 18.07 -13.13
CA GLU A 394 6.88 19.11 -14.02
C GLU A 394 6.99 20.49 -13.34
N SER A 395 6.10 20.82 -12.39
CA SER A 395 6.09 22.11 -11.70
C SER A 395 7.02 22.14 -10.49
N LEU A 396 7.25 20.99 -9.85
CA LEU A 396 8.07 20.90 -8.64
C LEU A 396 9.58 20.87 -8.95
N PRO A 397 10.43 21.53 -8.15
CA PRO A 397 11.89 21.48 -8.27
C PRO A 397 12.50 20.22 -7.62
N PHE A 398 11.75 19.12 -7.60
CA PHE A 398 12.16 17.87 -6.95
C PHE A 398 12.13 16.70 -7.94
N LEU A 399 12.95 15.68 -7.69
CA LEU A 399 13.02 14.47 -8.48
C LEU A 399 12.96 13.26 -7.55
N LEU A 400 12.14 12.29 -7.91
CA LEU A 400 12.11 11.00 -7.26
C LEU A 400 13.03 10.03 -8.02
N ASN A 401 14.03 9.50 -7.35
CA ASN A 401 14.94 8.51 -7.92
C ASN A 401 14.72 7.15 -7.25
N LYS A 402 14.67 6.08 -8.04
CA LYS A 402 14.56 4.71 -7.51
C LYS A 402 15.94 4.22 -7.13
N SER A 403 16.17 4.00 -5.84
CA SER A 403 17.46 3.55 -5.30
C SER A 403 17.55 2.03 -5.28
N ALA A 404 16.53 1.37 -4.72
CA ALA A 404 16.42 -0.09 -4.67
C ALA A 404 14.95 -0.51 -4.89
N GLU A 405 14.69 -1.81 -4.88
CA GLU A 405 13.32 -2.34 -4.94
C GLU A 405 12.54 -1.89 -3.70
N GLY A 406 11.42 -1.20 -3.90
CA GLY A 406 10.62 -0.60 -2.82
C GLY A 406 11.20 0.67 -2.17
N TYR A 407 12.39 1.14 -2.54
CA TYR A 407 13.02 2.34 -1.93
C TYR A 407 13.30 3.46 -2.93
N PHE A 408 12.88 4.66 -2.54
CA PHE A 408 12.96 5.87 -3.35
C PHE A 408 13.62 7.01 -2.58
N GLU A 409 14.42 7.79 -3.29
CA GLU A 409 15.11 8.96 -2.79
C GLU A 409 14.49 10.21 -3.42
N LEU A 410 14.02 11.13 -2.57
CA LEU A 410 13.52 12.44 -2.98
C LEU A 410 14.67 13.44 -2.97
N LEU A 411 15.02 13.96 -4.13
CA LEU A 411 16.18 14.82 -4.36
C LEU A 411 15.77 16.20 -4.87
N VAL A 412 16.58 17.22 -4.57
CA VAL A 412 16.47 18.55 -5.20
C VAL A 412 16.89 18.45 -6.67
N SER A 413 16.04 18.86 -7.61
CA SER A 413 16.30 18.77 -9.06
C SER A 413 16.62 20.13 -9.70
N LYS A 414 16.14 21.22 -9.11
CA LYS A 414 16.40 22.61 -9.54
C LYS A 414 16.78 23.45 -8.32
N PRO A 415 17.52 24.57 -8.50
CA PRO A 415 17.81 25.51 -7.43
C PRO A 415 16.53 25.99 -6.75
N LEU A 416 16.59 26.14 -5.42
CA LEU A 416 15.50 26.65 -4.61
C LEU A 416 15.68 28.16 -4.43
N ASP A 417 14.58 28.86 -4.15
CA ASP A 417 14.51 30.31 -4.00
C ASP A 417 13.30 30.59 -3.11
N ARG A 418 13.57 31.11 -1.92
CA ARG A 418 12.58 31.30 -0.85
C ARG A 418 11.69 32.49 -1.15
N GLU A 419 12.21 33.56 -1.74
CA GLU A 419 11.48 34.78 -2.12
C GLU A 419 10.38 34.45 -3.14
N LYS A 420 10.60 33.43 -3.98
CA LYS A 420 9.57 32.87 -4.86
C LYS A 420 8.61 31.93 -4.13
N VAL A 421 9.15 30.93 -3.43
CA VAL A 421 8.35 29.89 -2.75
C VAL A 421 9.03 29.46 -1.45
N SER A 422 8.45 29.86 -0.33
CA SER A 422 9.00 29.59 1.01
C SER A 422 8.63 28.23 1.60
N LYS A 423 7.63 27.54 1.03
CA LYS A 423 7.15 26.24 1.50
C LYS A 423 6.65 25.36 0.36
N TYR A 424 6.99 24.08 0.39
CA TYR A 424 6.52 23.07 -0.55
C TYR A 424 5.74 21.97 0.15
N ASP A 425 4.54 21.66 -0.36
CA ASP A 425 3.75 20.51 0.06
C ASP A 425 3.87 19.43 -1.03
N ILE A 426 4.83 18.52 -0.84
CA ILE A 426 5.21 17.51 -1.83
C ILE A 426 4.31 16.29 -1.65
N THR A 427 3.35 16.11 -2.56
CA THR A 427 2.45 14.94 -2.54
C THR A 427 3.04 13.79 -3.36
N LEU A 428 3.33 12.69 -2.68
CA LEU A 428 3.71 11.41 -3.25
C LEU A 428 2.44 10.60 -3.52
N ARG A 429 2.32 10.06 -4.73
CA ARG A 429 1.22 9.16 -5.10
C ARG A 429 1.78 7.79 -5.45
N VAL A 430 1.41 6.79 -4.67
CA VAL A 430 1.72 5.39 -4.96
C VAL A 430 0.50 4.75 -5.61
N THR A 431 0.72 3.91 -6.63
CA THR A 431 -0.35 3.18 -7.32
C THR A 431 0.15 1.79 -7.63
N ASP A 432 -0.65 0.79 -7.31
CA ASP A 432 -0.37 -0.60 -7.66
C ASP A 432 -0.61 -0.87 -9.16
N LYS A 433 -0.38 -2.12 -9.59
CA LYS A 433 -0.69 -2.57 -10.96
C LYS A 433 -1.86 -3.55 -11.00
N GLY A 434 -2.68 -3.54 -9.96
CA GLY A 434 -3.92 -4.29 -9.86
C GLY A 434 -4.96 -3.86 -10.89
N SER A 435 -6.02 -4.66 -11.01
CA SER A 435 -7.17 -4.36 -11.86
C SER A 435 -8.48 -4.63 -11.11
N PRO A 436 -9.14 -3.60 -10.55
CA PRO A 436 -8.82 -2.17 -10.65
C PRO A 436 -7.58 -1.79 -9.83
N PRO A 437 -6.82 -0.74 -10.24
CA PRO A 437 -5.67 -0.30 -9.48
C PRO A 437 -6.06 0.49 -8.24
N LEU A 438 -5.40 0.26 -7.11
CA LEU A 438 -5.52 1.04 -5.88
C LEU A 438 -4.37 2.03 -5.75
N ALA A 439 -4.64 3.16 -5.12
CA ALA A 439 -3.69 4.26 -5.00
C ALA A 439 -3.84 4.99 -3.68
N GLU A 440 -2.71 5.39 -3.10
CA GLU A 440 -2.62 6.14 -1.84
C GLU A 440 -1.74 7.38 -2.03
N ASN A 441 -2.02 8.44 -1.26
CA ASN A 441 -1.26 9.69 -1.33
C ASN A 441 -0.66 10.04 0.04
N GLU A 442 0.61 10.43 0.05
CA GLU A 442 1.31 10.88 1.26
C GLU A 442 1.97 12.24 1.01
N THR A 443 1.84 13.19 1.94
CA THR A 443 2.32 14.57 1.76
C THR A 443 3.48 14.91 2.68
N ILE A 444 4.61 15.33 2.10
CA ILE A 444 5.78 15.84 2.82
C ILE A 444 5.80 17.36 2.76
N THR A 445 5.74 18.01 3.92
CA THR A 445 5.88 19.47 4.03
C THR A 445 7.34 19.86 4.22
N LEU A 446 7.87 20.66 3.30
CA LEU A 446 9.25 21.15 3.31
C LEU A 446 9.28 22.67 3.43
N GLU A 447 9.94 23.18 4.46
CA GLU A 447 10.15 24.62 4.67
C GLU A 447 11.51 25.06 4.10
N ILE A 448 11.54 26.21 3.43
CA ILE A 448 12.78 26.79 2.92
C ILE A 448 13.24 27.90 3.87
N HIS A 449 14.46 27.75 4.38
CA HIS A 449 15.14 28.72 5.22
C HIS A 449 15.88 29.75 4.36
N ASP A 450 15.80 30.97 4.85
CA ASP A 450 16.36 32.19 4.27
C ASP A 450 17.88 32.22 4.33
N VAL A 451 18.50 32.66 3.25
CA VAL A 451 19.92 32.97 3.10
C VAL A 451 20.05 34.39 2.59
N ASN A 452 21.00 35.16 3.11
CA ASN A 452 21.21 36.56 2.71
C ASN A 452 21.80 36.65 1.28
N ASP A 453 20.96 36.52 0.26
CA ASP A 453 21.36 36.54 -1.15
C ASP A 453 20.80 37.75 -1.93
N ASN A 454 19.91 38.53 -1.33
CA ASN A 454 19.43 39.79 -1.88
C ASN A 454 20.05 40.98 -1.16
N ALA A 455 20.50 41.98 -1.93
CA ALA A 455 20.96 43.22 -1.36
C ALA A 455 19.80 44.22 -1.21
N PRO A 456 19.82 45.11 -0.21
CA PRO A 456 18.81 46.15 -0.04
C PRO A 456 18.66 46.98 -1.31
N THR A 457 17.45 47.35 -1.72
CA THR A 457 17.21 48.11 -2.96
C THR A 457 16.48 49.42 -2.71
N PHE A 458 17.05 50.53 -3.17
CA PHE A 458 16.36 51.81 -3.17
C PHE A 458 15.40 51.93 -4.37
N PRO A 459 14.19 52.49 -4.21
CA PRO A 459 13.25 52.70 -5.32
C PRO A 459 13.78 53.64 -6.42
N LYS A 460 14.71 54.54 -6.06
CA LYS A 460 15.36 55.47 -6.99
C LYS A 460 16.86 55.44 -6.75
N SER A 461 17.65 55.58 -7.81
CA SER A 461 19.12 55.69 -7.73
C SER A 461 19.60 57.11 -7.39
N PHE A 462 18.72 58.11 -7.51
CA PHE A 462 19.03 59.52 -7.30
C PHE A 462 17.85 60.25 -6.65
N TYR A 463 18.12 61.00 -5.58
CA TYR A 463 17.15 61.86 -4.90
C TYR A 463 17.62 63.31 -4.95
N THR A 464 16.74 64.22 -5.39
CA THR A 464 16.97 65.66 -5.37
C THR A 464 16.11 66.27 -4.26
N ILE A 465 16.74 66.95 -3.33
CA ILE A 465 16.09 67.54 -2.16
C ILE A 465 16.36 69.04 -2.18
N HIS A 466 15.29 69.82 -2.20
CA HIS A 466 15.39 71.27 -2.10
C HIS A 466 15.26 71.71 -0.65
N VAL A 467 16.22 72.50 -0.17
CA VAL A 467 16.28 72.98 1.22
C VAL A 467 16.37 74.48 1.18
N MET A 468 15.46 75.16 1.86
CA MET A 468 15.57 76.61 2.01
C MET A 468 16.79 76.94 2.86
N GLU A 469 17.57 77.94 2.49
CA GLU A 469 18.62 78.44 3.38
C GLU A 469 18.05 78.98 4.70
N ASN A 470 18.93 79.28 5.65
CA ASN A 470 18.54 79.69 7.01
C ASN A 470 17.61 78.68 7.70
N ASN A 471 17.69 77.41 7.31
CA ASN A 471 16.91 76.32 7.89
C ASN A 471 17.21 76.15 9.39
N GLN A 472 16.25 75.60 10.14
CA GLN A 472 16.49 75.27 11.55
C GLN A 472 17.49 74.10 11.68
N PRO A 473 18.46 74.18 12.60
CA PRO A 473 19.28 73.02 12.96
C PRO A 473 18.40 71.89 13.50
N GLY A 474 18.63 70.66 13.04
CA GLY A 474 17.82 69.49 13.34
C GLY A 474 16.57 69.32 12.46
N ALA A 475 16.38 70.13 11.42
CA ALA A 475 15.24 70.01 10.52
C ALA A 475 15.29 68.70 9.71
N LEU A 476 14.15 68.00 9.63
CA LEU A 476 13.97 66.84 8.75
C LEU A 476 13.92 67.31 7.30
N LEU A 477 14.78 66.73 6.46
CA LEU A 477 14.86 67.03 5.02
C LEU A 477 13.97 66.08 4.21
N THR A 478 14.18 64.77 4.40
CA THR A 478 13.39 63.73 3.73
C THR A 478 13.56 62.39 4.45
N SER A 479 12.71 61.41 4.12
CA SER A 479 12.81 60.03 4.61
C SER A 479 13.15 59.12 3.44
N LEU A 480 14.28 58.42 3.53
CA LEU A 480 14.73 57.47 2.52
C LEU A 480 14.40 56.06 2.98
N SER A 481 13.89 55.23 2.07
CA SER A 481 13.63 53.82 2.35
C SER A 481 14.21 52.94 1.25
N ALA A 482 14.87 51.87 1.68
CA ALA A 482 15.26 50.73 0.86
C ALA A 482 14.38 49.52 1.20
N PHE A 483 14.29 48.57 0.26
CA PHE A 483 13.52 47.34 0.41
C PHE A 483 14.44 46.14 0.23
N ASP A 484 14.35 45.21 1.16
CA ASP A 484 15.04 43.92 1.12
C ASP A 484 14.00 42.79 1.14
N PRO A 485 14.03 41.87 0.17
CA PRO A 485 13.06 40.77 0.08
C PRO A 485 13.35 39.62 1.06
N ASP A 486 14.53 39.58 1.69
CA ASP A 486 14.95 38.51 2.62
C ASP A 486 14.11 38.55 3.93
N LEU A 487 14.39 37.67 4.88
CA LEU A 487 13.63 37.53 6.12
C LEU A 487 14.46 37.82 7.38
N ASN A 488 13.78 38.29 8.43
CA ASN A 488 14.36 38.49 9.77
C ASN A 488 15.59 39.44 9.75
N GLU A 489 16.76 38.95 10.20
CA GLU A 489 17.99 39.74 10.31
C GLU A 489 18.54 40.12 8.93
N ASN A 490 18.37 39.27 7.92
CA ASN A 490 18.76 39.54 6.54
C ASN A 490 17.91 40.66 5.91
N GLN A 491 16.69 40.86 6.40
CA GLN A 491 15.84 41.98 6.00
C GLN A 491 16.11 43.28 6.76
N TYR A 492 16.80 43.23 7.90
CA TYR A 492 16.89 44.36 8.81
C TYR A 492 17.92 45.39 8.31
N LEU A 493 17.42 46.54 7.88
CA LEU A 493 18.20 47.58 7.23
C LEU A 493 18.77 48.60 8.21
N VAL A 494 20.01 48.98 7.96
CA VAL A 494 20.73 50.06 8.63
C VAL A 494 21.25 51.06 7.61
N TYR A 495 20.92 52.33 7.80
CA TYR A 495 21.31 53.41 6.89
C TYR A 495 22.56 54.16 7.36
N PHE A 496 23.46 54.46 6.43
CA PHE A 496 24.73 55.16 6.67
C PHE A 496 24.95 56.28 5.65
N ILE A 497 25.52 57.40 6.10
CA ILE A 497 26.03 58.43 5.19
C ILE A 497 27.46 58.04 4.80
N MET A 498 27.72 57.90 3.50
CA MET A 498 29.06 57.65 3.00
C MET A 498 29.88 58.94 3.07
N GLU A 499 30.96 58.89 3.84
CA GLU A 499 31.79 60.07 4.07
C GLU A 499 32.45 60.54 2.78
N LYS A 500 32.28 61.84 2.51
CA LYS A 500 32.97 62.58 1.47
C LYS A 500 33.48 63.86 2.10
N GLU A 501 34.78 64.12 2.01
CA GLU A 501 35.34 65.37 2.51
C GLU A 501 35.02 66.51 1.54
N ILE A 502 34.45 67.60 2.05
CA ILE A 502 34.26 68.85 1.32
C ILE A 502 34.97 69.94 2.12
N VAL A 503 36.06 70.49 1.58
CA VAL A 503 36.81 71.67 2.08
C VAL A 503 36.82 71.78 3.62
N ASN A 504 37.57 70.90 4.28
CA ASN A 504 37.76 70.83 5.75
C ASN A 504 36.50 70.52 6.60
N THR A 505 35.40 70.03 6.01
CA THR A 505 34.18 69.59 6.71
C THR A 505 33.72 68.21 6.21
N SER A 506 33.26 67.33 7.10
CA SER A 506 32.67 66.03 6.72
C SER A 506 31.16 66.12 6.52
N MET A 507 30.60 65.28 5.64
CA MET A 507 29.14 65.20 5.44
C MET A 507 28.40 64.86 6.73
N SER A 508 29.00 64.05 7.60
CA SER A 508 28.47 63.68 8.92
C SER A 508 28.38 64.85 9.92
N MET A 509 29.05 65.98 9.67
CA MET A 509 28.89 67.21 10.46
C MET A 509 27.74 68.11 9.97
N LEU A 510 27.30 67.92 8.73
CA LEU A 510 26.27 68.73 8.08
C LEU A 510 24.92 68.03 8.09
N PHE A 511 24.94 66.71 7.90
CA PHE A 511 23.76 65.87 7.79
C PHE A 511 23.86 64.69 8.76
N SER A 512 22.71 64.26 9.26
CA SER A 512 22.57 63.04 10.05
C SER A 512 21.47 62.19 9.44
N ILE A 513 21.68 60.87 9.37
CA ILE A 513 20.62 59.93 9.01
C ILE A 513 20.28 59.08 10.22
N ASN A 514 18.99 58.87 10.48
CA ASN A 514 18.57 57.90 11.47
C ASN A 514 18.78 56.49 10.90
N PRO A 515 19.61 55.66 11.56
CA PRO A 515 19.98 54.34 11.05
C PRO A 515 18.81 53.36 10.97
N GLU A 516 17.73 53.53 11.74
CA GLU A 516 16.61 52.58 11.79
C GLU A 516 15.49 52.89 10.79
N ASN A 517 15.22 54.18 10.52
CA ASN A 517 14.07 54.59 9.70
C ASN A 517 14.44 55.38 8.44
N GLY A 518 15.72 55.73 8.25
CA GLY A 518 16.22 56.43 7.06
C GLY A 518 15.86 57.91 6.99
N ASP A 519 15.43 58.54 8.09
CA ASP A 519 15.17 59.97 8.15
C ASP A 519 16.47 60.79 8.08
N LEU A 520 16.56 61.68 7.09
CA LEU A 520 17.70 62.56 6.86
C LEU A 520 17.46 63.95 7.45
N TYR A 521 18.34 64.39 8.34
CA TYR A 521 18.28 65.66 9.05
C TYR A 521 19.43 66.60 8.68
N ALA A 522 19.15 67.90 8.66
CA ALA A 522 20.17 68.94 8.61
C ALA A 522 20.66 69.27 10.02
N LEU A 523 21.95 69.10 10.31
CA LEU A 523 22.52 69.42 11.63
C LEU A 523 22.91 70.89 11.78
N LYS A 524 23.07 71.60 10.66
CA LYS A 524 23.44 73.02 10.62
C LYS A 524 22.45 73.81 9.77
N THR A 525 22.53 75.12 9.92
CA THR A 525 21.91 76.08 9.01
C THR A 525 22.76 76.20 7.75
N PHE A 526 22.13 76.16 6.59
CA PHE A 526 22.78 76.39 5.30
C PHE A 526 22.62 77.84 4.87
N ASP A 527 23.60 78.29 4.09
CA ASP A 527 23.79 79.66 3.61
C ASP A 527 24.09 79.52 2.12
N PHE A 528 23.22 80.05 1.28
CA PHE A 528 23.25 79.91 -0.18
C PHE A 528 24.46 80.63 -0.79
N GLU A 529 24.86 81.77 -0.22
CA GLU A 529 26.01 82.56 -0.70
C GLU A 529 27.33 81.81 -0.51
N ARG A 530 27.36 80.89 0.46
CA ARG A 530 28.53 80.07 0.75
C ARG A 530 28.58 78.75 -0.03
N GLU A 531 27.55 77.91 0.08
CA GLU A 531 27.50 76.60 -0.57
C GLU A 531 26.08 76.30 -1.08
N ARG A 532 25.97 76.09 -2.39
CA ARG A 532 24.67 76.02 -3.08
C ARG A 532 24.14 74.60 -3.21
N GLU A 533 25.02 73.60 -3.18
CA GLU A 533 24.64 72.21 -3.36
C GLU A 533 25.55 71.25 -2.61
N PHE A 534 24.97 70.13 -2.17
CA PHE A 534 25.69 69.02 -1.58
C PHE A 534 25.36 67.73 -2.32
N LEU A 535 26.39 66.97 -2.70
CA LEU A 535 26.25 65.70 -3.41
C LEU A 535 27.03 64.60 -2.70
N PHE A 536 26.31 63.64 -2.15
CA PHE A 536 26.85 62.52 -1.38
C PHE A 536 26.01 61.25 -1.56
N HIS A 537 26.53 60.13 -1.05
CA HIS A 537 25.86 58.84 -1.14
C HIS A 537 25.38 58.40 0.24
N ILE A 538 24.25 57.72 0.26
CA ILE A 538 23.72 57.03 1.44
C ILE A 538 23.74 55.54 1.12
N GLU A 539 24.28 54.74 2.04
CA GLU A 539 24.33 53.29 1.97
C GLU A 539 23.20 52.72 2.84
N ALA A 540 22.41 51.79 2.30
CA ALA A 540 21.58 50.88 3.09
C ALA A 540 22.28 49.53 3.13
N ARG A 541 22.46 48.99 4.33
CA ARG A 541 23.10 47.70 4.57
C ARG A 541 22.15 46.81 5.36
N ASP A 542 22.02 45.56 4.96
CA ASP A 542 21.31 44.57 5.75
C ASP A 542 22.10 44.18 7.02
N SER A 543 21.50 43.34 7.86
CA SER A 543 22.17 42.76 9.03
C SER A 543 22.53 41.29 8.84
N GLY A 544 22.56 40.83 7.59
CA GLY A 544 22.92 39.47 7.24
C GLY A 544 24.43 39.19 7.36
N VAL A 545 24.80 37.92 7.23
CA VAL A 545 26.20 37.47 7.29
C VAL A 545 26.51 36.62 6.05
N PRO A 546 27.32 37.12 5.10
CA PRO A 546 27.94 38.45 5.04
C PRO A 546 26.90 39.56 4.79
N PRO A 547 27.15 40.79 5.24
CA PRO A 547 26.21 41.88 5.01
C PRO A 547 26.28 42.36 3.56
N LEU A 548 25.13 42.55 2.93
CA LEU A 548 25.00 43.14 1.60
C LEU A 548 24.53 44.59 1.73
N SER A 549 24.92 45.41 0.76
CA SER A 549 24.56 46.82 0.76
C SER A 549 24.36 47.38 -0.63
N SER A 550 23.57 48.45 -0.69
CA SER A 550 23.42 49.30 -1.87
C SER A 550 23.54 50.76 -1.49
N ASN A 551 23.87 51.58 -2.49
CA ASN A 551 24.01 53.01 -2.31
C ASN A 551 23.02 53.79 -3.18
N VAL A 552 22.67 54.97 -2.71
CA VAL A 552 21.84 55.94 -3.42
C VAL A 552 22.51 57.30 -3.39
N THR A 553 22.40 58.04 -4.50
CA THR A 553 22.94 59.39 -4.58
C THR A 553 21.90 60.39 -4.10
N VAL A 554 22.29 61.27 -3.18
CA VAL A 554 21.46 62.37 -2.69
C VAL A 554 22.10 63.69 -3.10
N HIS A 555 21.31 64.50 -3.80
CA HIS A 555 21.66 65.85 -4.23
C HIS A 555 20.77 66.84 -3.51
N ILE A 556 21.38 67.59 -2.60
CA ILE A 556 20.73 68.65 -1.84
C ILE A 556 21.01 69.96 -2.56
N ILE A 557 19.95 70.68 -2.90
CA ILE A 557 20.01 71.99 -3.54
C ILE A 557 19.50 73.01 -2.53
N ILE A 558 20.35 73.96 -2.18
CA ILE A 558 19.97 75.07 -1.31
C ILE A 558 19.21 76.11 -2.15
N LEU A 559 18.06 76.54 -1.65
CA LEU A 559 17.24 77.59 -2.25
C LEU A 559 17.52 78.90 -1.51
N ASP A 560 17.82 79.93 -2.29
CA ASP A 560 18.07 81.32 -1.90
C ASP A 560 16.84 81.98 -1.25
N GLN A 561 17.04 82.65 -0.12
CA GLN A 561 16.11 83.59 0.51
C GLN A 561 16.64 85.02 0.37
N ASN A 562 15.74 85.99 0.23
CA ASN A 562 16.14 87.41 0.18
C ASN A 562 16.54 87.91 1.58
N ASP A 563 17.73 87.53 2.07
CA ASP A 563 18.24 87.85 3.39
C ASP A 563 19.39 88.86 3.36
N ASN A 564 20.01 89.08 2.19
CA ASN A 564 20.97 90.14 1.98
C ASN A 564 20.29 91.38 1.39
N LYS A 565 20.68 92.54 1.90
CA LYS A 565 20.18 93.83 1.38
C LYS A 565 21.14 94.38 0.33
N PRO A 566 20.64 95.14 -0.66
CA PRO A 566 21.51 95.76 -1.66
C PRO A 566 22.55 96.68 -1.02
N LEU A 567 23.83 96.52 -1.37
CA LEU A 567 24.92 97.37 -0.95
C LEU A 567 25.28 98.39 -2.03
N ILE A 568 25.11 99.68 -1.72
CA ILE A 568 25.51 100.78 -2.61
C ILE A 568 27.04 100.91 -2.60
N VAL A 569 27.68 100.58 -3.72
CA VAL A 569 29.15 100.65 -3.89
C VAL A 569 29.60 101.95 -4.55
N ALA A 570 28.74 102.59 -5.34
CA ALA A 570 29.02 103.89 -5.96
C ALA A 570 27.78 104.80 -5.93
N PRO A 571 27.92 106.12 -5.71
CA PRO A 571 29.14 106.81 -5.28
C PRO A 571 29.57 106.36 -3.86
N TRP A 572 30.88 106.17 -3.67
CA TRP A 572 31.43 105.66 -2.41
C TRP A 572 31.22 106.67 -1.29
N ARG A 573 30.80 106.16 -0.13
CA ARG A 573 30.60 106.98 1.08
C ARG A 573 30.94 106.21 2.33
N GLU A 574 31.26 106.96 3.37
CA GLU A 574 31.29 106.46 4.74
C GLU A 574 29.85 106.30 5.27
N ARG A 575 29.60 105.32 6.14
CA ARG A 575 28.22 104.99 6.56
C ARG A 575 27.53 106.18 7.23
N GLY A 576 26.38 106.59 6.72
CA GLY A 576 25.54 107.66 7.28
C GLY A 576 25.90 109.08 6.81
N THR A 577 26.94 109.24 5.98
CA THR A 577 27.27 110.54 5.38
C THR A 577 26.52 110.77 4.07
N VAL A 578 26.34 112.05 3.73
CA VAL A 578 25.73 112.49 2.48
C VAL A 578 26.82 112.57 1.42
N VAL A 579 26.54 112.09 0.21
CA VAL A 579 27.45 112.24 -0.93
C VAL A 579 27.28 113.63 -1.50
N GLU A 580 28.33 114.44 -1.49
CA GLU A 580 28.31 115.78 -2.08
C GLU A 580 28.78 115.72 -3.53
N GLU A 581 27.93 116.19 -4.45
CA GLU A 581 28.27 116.35 -5.87
C GLU A 581 28.21 117.84 -6.22
N VAL A 582 29.23 118.34 -6.93
CA VAL A 582 29.33 119.76 -7.28
C VAL A 582 29.20 119.90 -8.79
N ILE A 583 28.18 120.62 -9.24
CA ILE A 583 27.92 120.83 -10.67
C ILE A 583 27.83 122.32 -11.03
N PRO A 584 28.26 122.74 -12.23
CA PRO A 584 28.11 124.12 -12.67
C PRO A 584 26.63 124.45 -12.95
N ARG A 585 26.20 125.68 -12.65
CA ARG A 585 24.83 126.12 -12.98
C ARG A 585 24.52 126.15 -14.48
N SER A 586 25.56 126.25 -15.32
CA SER A 586 25.46 126.20 -16.79
C SER A 586 25.30 124.78 -17.35
N THR A 587 25.00 123.78 -16.51
CA THR A 587 24.84 122.39 -16.95
C THR A 587 23.62 122.25 -17.87
N ASP A 588 23.86 121.70 -19.08
CA ASP A 588 22.82 121.44 -20.07
C ASP A 588 21.84 120.34 -19.65
N LYS A 589 20.73 120.23 -20.38
CA LYS A 589 19.77 119.13 -20.24
C LYS A 589 20.43 117.80 -20.63
N GLY A 590 20.23 116.76 -19.80
CA GLY A 590 20.68 115.40 -20.06
C GLY A 590 22.08 115.07 -19.53
N HIS A 591 22.71 115.99 -18.79
CA HIS A 591 24.03 115.78 -18.21
C HIS A 591 23.99 114.71 -17.11
N LEU A 592 24.96 113.78 -17.14
CA LEU A 592 25.14 112.75 -16.12
C LEU A 592 25.83 113.36 -14.90
N ILE A 593 25.12 113.37 -13.77
CA ILE A 593 25.65 113.87 -12.51
C ILE A 593 26.49 112.79 -11.85
N THR A 594 25.88 111.62 -11.66
CA THR A 594 26.50 110.49 -10.98
C THR A 594 25.74 109.21 -11.34
N LYS A 595 26.35 108.07 -11.06
CA LYS A 595 25.76 106.75 -11.28
C LYS A 595 25.72 106.00 -9.96
N VAL A 596 24.52 105.66 -9.52
CA VAL A 596 24.31 104.83 -8.34
C VAL A 596 24.46 103.38 -8.76
N ILE A 597 25.43 102.68 -8.15
CA ILE A 597 25.65 101.25 -8.36
C ILE A 597 25.44 100.57 -7.02
N ALA A 598 24.52 99.62 -6.99
CA ALA A 598 24.29 98.72 -5.88
C ALA A 598 24.52 97.27 -6.33
N ILE A 599 25.16 96.48 -5.47
CA ILE A 599 25.36 95.05 -5.63
C ILE A 599 24.57 94.34 -4.54
N ASP A 600 24.02 93.19 -4.86
CA ASP A 600 23.33 92.33 -3.90
C ASP A 600 24.03 90.96 -3.89
N ALA A 601 24.09 90.32 -2.74
CA ALA A 601 24.80 89.05 -2.56
C ALA A 601 23.95 87.84 -2.95
N ASP A 602 22.62 88.00 -2.93
CA ASP A 602 21.66 86.94 -3.25
C ASP A 602 21.75 86.55 -4.74
N SER A 603 20.77 85.81 -5.26
CA SER A 603 20.72 85.41 -6.67
C SER A 603 19.39 85.70 -7.34
N GLU A 604 19.41 85.66 -8.67
CA GLU A 604 18.26 85.87 -9.53
C GLU A 604 17.42 87.12 -9.20
N GLN A 605 16.17 86.95 -8.72
CA GLN A 605 15.28 88.06 -8.38
C GLN A 605 15.66 88.74 -7.06
N ASN A 606 16.19 87.98 -6.10
CA ASN A 606 16.65 88.50 -4.82
C ASN A 606 17.85 89.44 -5.04
N ALA A 607 18.74 89.13 -5.98
CA ALA A 607 19.82 90.06 -6.32
C ALA A 607 19.47 91.19 -7.32
N ARG A 608 18.24 91.20 -7.86
CA ARG A 608 17.88 92.13 -8.93
C ARG A 608 17.54 93.51 -8.37
N VAL A 609 18.52 94.40 -8.39
CA VAL A 609 18.35 95.77 -7.88
C VAL A 609 17.67 96.70 -8.90
N THR A 610 16.69 97.46 -8.43
CA THR A 610 16.06 98.58 -9.13
C THR A 610 16.22 99.87 -8.32
N TYR A 611 16.32 101.00 -9.02
CA TYR A 611 16.55 102.30 -8.40
C TYR A 611 15.30 103.17 -8.45
N GLN A 612 14.96 103.82 -7.33
CA GLN A 612 13.81 104.72 -7.24
C GLN A 612 14.17 106.00 -6.48
N LEU A 613 13.53 107.10 -6.83
CA LEU A 613 13.66 108.37 -6.10
C LEU A 613 12.65 108.39 -4.95
N LEU A 614 13.15 108.35 -3.72
CA LEU A 614 12.33 108.36 -2.50
C LEU A 614 12.03 109.80 -2.05
N GLN A 615 13.01 110.70 -2.13
CA GLN A 615 12.84 112.12 -1.84
C GLN A 615 13.64 112.97 -2.82
N ILE A 616 13.01 114.02 -3.36
CA ILE A 616 13.62 114.96 -4.29
C ILE A 616 13.18 116.38 -3.93
N THR A 617 14.12 117.33 -3.96
CA THR A 617 13.82 118.75 -3.70
C THR A 617 12.99 119.40 -4.80
N ASP A 618 13.20 119.02 -6.06
CA ASP A 618 12.37 119.42 -7.21
C ASP A 618 12.30 118.26 -8.22
N SER A 619 11.10 117.70 -8.40
CA SER A 619 10.85 116.57 -9.30
C SER A 619 11.04 116.90 -10.78
N THR A 620 11.16 118.18 -11.15
CA THR A 620 11.34 118.62 -12.54
C THR A 620 12.79 118.77 -12.96
N LEU A 621 13.77 118.64 -12.04
CA LEU A 621 15.20 118.90 -12.28
C LEU A 621 16.04 117.66 -12.57
N PHE A 622 15.67 116.50 -12.04
CA PHE A 622 16.46 115.27 -12.12
C PHE A 622 15.63 114.10 -12.61
N ASN A 623 16.24 113.24 -13.42
CA ASN A 623 15.72 111.93 -13.79
C ASN A 623 16.68 110.86 -13.30
N LEU A 624 16.13 109.77 -12.77
CA LEU A 624 16.85 108.58 -12.38
C LEU A 624 16.39 107.43 -13.26
N ASP A 625 17.33 106.77 -13.93
CA ASP A 625 17.05 105.54 -14.65
C ASP A 625 16.94 104.37 -13.66
N GLN A 626 15.79 103.69 -13.68
CA GLN A 626 15.43 102.64 -12.74
C GLN A 626 16.28 101.38 -12.85
N TYR A 627 16.99 101.15 -13.96
CA TYR A 627 17.73 99.90 -14.21
C TYR A 627 19.24 100.08 -14.15
N ASN A 628 19.78 101.21 -14.61
CA ASN A 628 21.23 101.44 -14.61
C ASN A 628 21.71 102.43 -13.53
N GLY A 629 20.79 103.06 -12.79
CA GLY A 629 21.10 103.95 -11.67
C GLY A 629 21.69 105.31 -12.06
N GLU A 630 21.60 105.71 -13.33
CA GLU A 630 22.12 107.00 -13.80
C GLU A 630 21.22 108.17 -13.39
N VAL A 631 21.82 109.17 -12.74
CA VAL A 631 21.16 110.41 -12.35
C VAL A 631 21.51 111.50 -13.37
N ARG A 632 20.51 112.01 -14.08
CA ARG A 632 20.69 113.03 -15.14
C ARG A 632 19.84 114.27 -14.91
N THR A 633 20.30 115.41 -15.42
CA THR A 633 19.50 116.66 -15.44
C THR A 633 18.37 116.58 -16.48
N THR A 634 17.15 116.95 -16.13
CA THR A 634 15.99 116.99 -17.07
C THR A 634 15.79 118.35 -17.72
N ARG A 635 16.24 119.41 -17.06
CA ARG A 635 16.23 120.80 -17.54
C ARG A 635 17.43 121.56 -16.97
N MET A 636 17.75 122.71 -17.55
CA MET A 636 18.78 123.63 -17.03
C MET A 636 18.35 124.24 -15.68
N PHE A 637 19.33 124.60 -14.84
CA PHE A 637 19.09 125.28 -13.56
C PHE A 637 18.64 126.73 -13.77
N SER A 638 17.53 127.11 -13.16
CA SER A 638 17.03 128.48 -13.11
C SER A 638 17.63 129.24 -11.93
N TYR A 639 17.71 130.57 -12.02
CA TYR A 639 18.12 131.43 -10.91
C TYR A 639 17.20 131.31 -9.68
N ARG A 640 15.97 130.82 -9.86
CA ARG A 640 15.01 130.57 -8.77
C ARG A 640 15.22 129.23 -8.06
N ASP A 641 15.97 128.31 -8.67
CA ASP A 641 16.18 126.98 -8.09
C ASP A 641 17.14 127.10 -6.89
N PRO A 642 16.90 126.37 -5.78
CA PRO A 642 17.81 126.34 -4.64
C PRO A 642 19.25 125.99 -5.03
N ARG A 643 20.24 126.62 -4.39
CA ARG A 643 21.67 126.35 -4.66
C ARG A 643 22.10 124.93 -4.26
N GLN A 644 21.39 124.32 -3.30
CA GLN A 644 21.57 122.94 -2.87
C GLN A 644 20.30 122.15 -3.15
N GLN A 645 20.45 121.02 -3.82
CA GLN A 645 19.40 120.06 -4.13
C GLN A 645 19.69 118.77 -3.37
N ARG A 646 18.66 118.12 -2.86
CA ARG A 646 18.80 116.87 -2.10
C ARG A 646 18.03 115.77 -2.80
N LEU A 647 18.74 114.71 -3.15
CA LEU A 647 18.21 113.49 -3.74
C LEU A 647 18.38 112.36 -2.75
N VAL A 648 17.31 111.64 -2.42
CA VAL A 648 17.37 110.38 -1.70
C VAL A 648 16.96 109.29 -2.68
N ILE A 649 17.93 108.48 -3.09
CA ILE A 649 17.73 107.38 -4.02
C ILE A 649 17.71 106.10 -3.20
N VAL A 650 16.72 105.25 -3.45
CA VAL A 650 16.63 103.91 -2.86
C VAL A 650 16.99 102.89 -3.93
N ALA A 651 17.95 102.04 -3.61
CA ALA A 651 18.26 100.81 -4.32
C ALA A 651 17.45 99.70 -3.64
N LYS A 652 16.55 99.07 -4.38
CA LYS A 652 15.60 98.08 -3.88
C LYS A 652 15.72 96.80 -4.69
N ASP A 653 15.92 95.67 -4.04
CA ASP A 653 15.88 94.37 -4.71
C ASP A 653 14.46 94.00 -5.18
N ASN A 654 14.34 92.88 -5.88
CA ASN A 654 13.07 92.34 -6.35
C ASN A 654 12.66 91.06 -5.59
N GLY A 655 13.24 90.81 -4.41
CA GLY A 655 12.88 89.70 -3.53
C GLY A 655 11.59 89.96 -2.75
N ASP A 656 11.09 88.92 -2.06
CA ASP A 656 9.92 89.00 -1.17
C ASP A 656 10.27 88.42 0.22
N PRO A 657 10.36 89.24 1.29
CA PRO A 657 10.15 90.68 1.31
C PRO A 657 11.30 91.44 0.66
N SER A 658 10.97 92.49 -0.09
CA SER A 658 11.98 93.29 -0.77
C SER A 658 12.82 94.12 0.22
N LEU A 659 14.14 93.99 0.18
CA LEU A 659 15.08 94.77 0.99
C LEU A 659 15.61 95.96 0.18
N SER A 660 16.14 96.96 0.90
CA SER A 660 16.59 98.19 0.27
C SER A 660 17.68 98.92 1.02
N ALA A 661 18.47 99.68 0.28
CA ALA A 661 19.43 100.63 0.81
C ALA A 661 19.23 102.01 0.20
N THR A 662 19.38 103.06 1.00
CA THR A 662 19.21 104.44 0.55
C THR A 662 20.55 105.16 0.45
N VAL A 663 20.70 106.04 -0.54
CA VAL A 663 21.78 107.02 -0.65
C VAL A 663 21.20 108.41 -0.68
N THR A 664 21.76 109.33 0.11
CA THR A 664 21.46 110.76 -0.03
C THR A 664 22.59 111.41 -0.80
N ILE A 665 22.25 112.05 -1.92
CA ILE A 665 23.16 112.83 -2.76
C ILE A 665 22.74 114.29 -2.64
N GLN A 666 23.65 115.13 -2.16
CA GLN A 666 23.48 116.57 -2.07
C GLN A 666 24.22 117.22 -3.23
N ILE A 667 23.46 117.77 -4.16
CA ILE A 667 23.99 118.43 -5.34
C ILE A 667 24.09 119.92 -5.02
N SER A 668 25.29 120.47 -5.09
CA SER A 668 25.54 121.91 -4.94
C SER A 668 25.87 122.53 -6.29
N THR A 669 25.25 123.69 -6.57
CA THR A 669 25.41 124.39 -7.85
C THR A 669 26.30 125.61 -7.70
N VAL A 670 27.32 125.74 -8.56
CA VAL A 670 28.32 126.84 -8.50
C VAL A 670 28.24 127.70 -9.76
N GLU A 671 28.41 129.02 -9.61
CA GLU A 671 28.26 130.02 -10.69
C GLU A 671 29.51 130.17 -11.58
N ASN A 672 30.68 129.70 -11.10
CA ASN A 672 31.92 129.68 -11.86
C ASN A 672 32.81 128.56 -11.31
N VAL A 673 32.99 127.49 -12.08
CA VAL A 673 34.05 126.53 -11.83
C VAL A 673 35.29 127.13 -12.45
N ARG A 674 36.27 127.56 -11.65
CA ARG A 674 37.63 127.73 -12.18
C ARG A 674 38.04 126.35 -12.67
N SER A 675 38.17 126.21 -13.97
CA SER A 675 38.91 125.14 -14.61
C SER A 675 40.32 125.14 -14.03
N PHE A 676 40.56 124.31 -13.02
CA PHE A 676 41.87 123.70 -12.88
C PHE A 676 41.97 122.69 -14.01
N SER A 677 42.46 123.18 -15.14
CA SER A 677 43.02 122.36 -16.19
C SER A 677 44.17 121.55 -15.59
N GLU A 678 44.07 120.23 -15.76
CA GLU A 678 45.20 119.34 -16.01
C GLU A 678 46.37 119.46 -15.03
N THR A 679 46.17 118.98 -13.80
CA THR A 679 47.24 118.24 -13.15
C THR A 679 47.34 116.90 -13.84
N THR A 680 48.36 116.77 -14.68
CA THR A 680 49.13 115.57 -14.96
C THR A 680 48.38 114.28 -14.66
N GLU A 681 47.78 113.67 -15.69
CA GLU A 681 47.52 112.24 -15.70
C GLU A 681 48.86 111.53 -15.51
N LEU A 682 49.21 111.28 -14.25
CA LEU A 682 49.96 110.10 -13.90
C LEU A 682 49.07 108.93 -14.32
N PRO A 683 49.49 108.07 -15.28
CA PRO A 683 48.84 106.79 -15.39
C PRO A 683 49.14 106.08 -14.08
N LEU A 684 48.15 106.01 -13.18
CA LEU A 684 48.12 104.95 -12.18
C LEU A 684 47.75 103.66 -12.92
N GLU A 685 48.69 103.22 -13.74
CA GLU A 685 48.88 101.81 -14.05
C GLU A 685 49.19 101.17 -12.69
N TYR A 686 48.15 100.66 -12.03
CA TYR A 686 48.34 99.69 -10.97
C TYR A 686 48.94 98.45 -11.63
N ASP A 687 50.27 98.40 -11.60
CA ASP A 687 51.12 97.28 -11.99
C ASP A 687 50.99 96.15 -10.95
N VAL A 688 49.78 95.60 -10.83
CA VAL A 688 49.49 94.37 -10.05
C VAL A 688 48.75 93.33 -10.91
N PHE A 689 48.45 93.64 -12.18
CA PHE A 689 47.79 92.69 -13.11
C PHE A 689 48.63 92.31 -14.35
N THR A 690 49.86 92.79 -14.46
CA THR A 690 50.84 92.33 -15.46
C THR A 690 51.45 90.99 -15.04
N ASP A 691 51.69 90.79 -13.74
CA ASP A 691 52.25 89.55 -13.20
C ASP A 691 51.30 88.36 -13.30
N LEU A 692 49.98 88.50 -13.06
CA LEU A 692 49.08 87.33 -13.10
C LEU A 692 48.94 86.78 -14.52
N ASN A 693 48.86 87.66 -15.53
CA ASN A 693 48.84 87.25 -16.93
C ASN A 693 50.21 86.69 -17.36
N LEU A 694 51.32 87.23 -16.84
CA LEU A 694 52.66 86.67 -17.06
C LEU A 694 52.80 85.29 -16.41
N TYR A 695 52.39 85.09 -15.16
CA TYR A 695 52.40 83.80 -14.46
C TYR A 695 51.42 82.80 -15.10
N LEU A 696 50.30 83.26 -15.64
CA LEU A 696 49.33 82.42 -16.34
C LEU A 696 49.83 82.03 -17.73
N VAL A 697 50.57 82.90 -18.42
CA VAL A 697 51.28 82.59 -19.69
C VAL A 697 52.50 81.71 -19.45
N ILE A 698 53.29 81.95 -18.39
CA ILE A 698 54.39 81.08 -17.96
C ILE A 698 53.84 79.72 -17.52
N GLY A 699 52.71 79.69 -16.82
CA GLY A 699 52.02 78.48 -16.39
C GLY A 699 51.47 77.67 -17.57
N LEU A 700 50.77 78.30 -18.50
CA LEU A 700 50.32 77.68 -19.75
C LEU A 700 51.51 77.21 -20.61
N GLY A 701 52.58 78.01 -20.68
CA GLY A 701 53.82 77.66 -21.38
C GLY A 701 54.50 76.45 -20.75
N ALA A 702 54.58 76.38 -19.41
CA ALA A 702 55.18 75.27 -18.69
C ALA A 702 54.36 73.98 -18.81
N VAL A 703 53.04 74.05 -18.71
CA VAL A 703 52.14 72.90 -18.90
C VAL A 703 52.20 72.41 -20.35
N SER A 704 52.21 73.31 -21.33
CA SER A 704 52.35 72.95 -22.74
C SER A 704 53.72 72.35 -23.04
N PHE A 705 54.80 72.87 -22.44
CA PHE A 705 56.15 72.32 -22.57
C PHE A 705 56.30 70.93 -21.93
N LEU A 706 55.70 70.71 -20.74
CA LEU A 706 55.65 69.39 -20.09
C LEU A 706 54.84 68.38 -20.91
N LEU A 707 53.72 68.81 -21.51
CA LEU A 707 52.95 67.97 -22.43
C LEU A 707 53.76 67.61 -23.69
N LEU A 708 54.54 68.56 -24.21
CA LEU A 708 55.38 68.32 -25.38
C LEU A 708 56.52 67.34 -25.06
N ILE A 709 57.14 67.44 -23.87
CA ILE A 709 58.14 66.48 -23.39
C ILE A 709 57.52 65.09 -23.22
N THR A 710 56.34 64.96 -22.62
CA THR A 710 55.70 63.64 -22.45
C THR A 710 55.33 63.01 -23.79
N ILE A 711 54.87 63.80 -24.77
CA ILE A 711 54.64 63.34 -26.15
C ILE A 711 55.96 62.91 -26.80
N LEU A 712 57.05 63.65 -26.63
CA LEU A 712 58.37 63.32 -27.18
C LEU A 712 58.93 62.01 -26.57
N VAL A 713 58.76 61.82 -25.25
CA VAL A 713 59.11 60.57 -24.56
C VAL A 713 58.28 59.41 -25.07
N ILE A 714 56.97 59.59 -25.29
CA ILE A 714 56.09 58.57 -25.88
C ILE A 714 56.52 58.24 -27.31
N ILE A 715 56.90 59.23 -28.13
CA ILE A 715 57.39 59.02 -29.49
C ILE A 715 58.72 58.26 -29.49
N VAL A 716 59.66 58.61 -28.60
CA VAL A 716 60.94 57.90 -28.45
C VAL A 716 60.71 56.45 -28.02
N LEU A 717 59.80 56.20 -27.06
CA LEU A 717 59.40 54.85 -26.65
C LEU A 717 58.72 54.07 -27.79
N LYS A 718 57.95 54.74 -28.66
CA LYS A 718 57.29 54.12 -29.82
C LYS A 718 58.21 53.90 -31.03
N CYS A 719 59.30 54.66 -31.14
CA CYS A 719 60.31 54.54 -32.20
C CYS A 719 61.41 53.51 -31.92
N GLN A 720 61.41 52.85 -30.76
CA GLN A 720 62.38 51.79 -30.43
C GLN A 720 61.95 50.36 -30.82
N ASN A 721 60.80 50.17 -31.44
CA ASN A 721 60.39 48.86 -31.97
C ASN A 721 60.39 48.84 -33.50
N PRO A 722 61.34 48.15 -34.16
CA PRO A 722 61.36 48.02 -35.61
C PRO A 722 60.28 47.05 -36.12
N ASN A 723 59.67 47.52 -37.20
CA ASN A 723 58.56 47.05 -38.03
C ASN A 723 58.49 45.57 -38.48
N PRO A 724 57.31 45.15 -39.00
CA PRO A 724 56.86 43.77 -39.18
C PRO A 724 57.13 43.19 -40.59
N LYS A 725 56.94 41.88 -40.76
CA LYS A 725 56.86 41.23 -42.09
C LYS A 725 55.47 40.64 -42.33
N VAL A 726 54.97 40.84 -43.55
CA VAL A 726 53.67 40.39 -44.09
C VAL A 726 53.93 39.53 -45.34
N ILE A 727 52.93 38.70 -45.71
CA ILE A 727 52.59 38.08 -47.03
C ILE A 727 52.91 36.56 -47.12
N LYS A 728 52.12 35.59 -47.64
CA LYS A 728 50.68 35.33 -48.00
C LYS A 728 50.55 33.83 -48.44
N ILE A 729 49.53 33.09 -47.94
CA ILE A 729 48.47 32.25 -48.61
C ILE A 729 48.90 31.08 -49.57
N PRO A 730 48.29 29.84 -49.57
CA PRO A 730 46.84 29.55 -49.71
C PRO A 730 46.16 28.40 -48.93
N GLN A 731 44.83 28.54 -48.81
CA GLN A 731 43.77 27.56 -48.48
C GLN A 731 43.39 26.69 -49.73
N PRO A 732 42.48 25.69 -49.69
CA PRO A 732 41.51 25.29 -48.63
C PRO A 732 41.37 23.77 -48.35
N ASN A 733 40.84 23.38 -47.19
CA ASN A 733 39.58 22.60 -47.13
C ASN A 733 39.06 22.33 -45.70
N ARG A 734 37.79 22.77 -45.53
CA ARG A 734 36.65 22.16 -44.84
C ARG A 734 36.80 21.55 -43.43
N ASN A 735 36.28 22.34 -42.49
CA ASN A 735 35.18 22.05 -41.55
C ASN A 735 35.51 22.26 -40.07
N SER A 736 34.67 23.13 -39.50
CA SER A 736 34.57 23.70 -38.16
C SER A 736 34.60 22.66 -37.02
N VAL A 737 35.32 22.83 -35.88
CA VAL A 737 35.31 23.92 -34.85
C VAL A 737 34.04 23.80 -33.98
N ILE A 738 33.98 23.75 -32.64
CA ILE A 738 34.86 23.95 -31.43
C ILE A 738 34.02 23.38 -30.24
N SER A 739 34.48 22.91 -29.07
CA SER A 739 35.38 23.51 -28.05
C SER A 739 36.01 22.47 -27.10
N ARG A 740 37.12 22.92 -26.50
CA ARG A 740 38.00 22.34 -25.46
C ARG A 740 37.85 23.20 -24.19
N ASN A 741 37.84 22.64 -22.97
CA ASN A 741 38.99 22.31 -22.09
C ASN A 741 39.90 23.53 -21.79
N SER A 742 40.59 23.72 -20.66
CA SER A 742 40.74 23.04 -19.36
C SER A 742 41.92 23.74 -18.64
N MET A 743 41.81 23.92 -17.32
CA MET A 743 42.81 23.59 -16.27
C MET A 743 44.33 23.93 -16.39
N ILE A 744 44.81 24.49 -15.26
CA ILE A 744 46.04 24.17 -14.47
C ILE A 744 47.34 25.02 -14.65
N SER A 745 47.59 25.81 -13.58
CA SER A 745 48.78 25.88 -12.68
C SER A 745 50.20 26.08 -13.22
N GLN A 746 50.92 27.06 -12.66
CA GLN A 746 52.12 26.83 -11.81
C GLN A 746 52.64 28.10 -11.08
N ARG A 747 53.31 27.87 -9.94
CA ARG A 747 53.91 28.79 -8.95
C ARG A 747 55.38 29.17 -9.26
N SER A 748 55.84 30.33 -8.72
CA SER A 748 57.16 30.58 -8.07
C SER A 748 57.29 32.08 -7.69
N SER A 749 57.18 32.52 -6.43
CA SER A 749 58.21 32.72 -5.36
C SER A 749 59.09 34.00 -5.47
N THR A 750 59.09 34.88 -4.43
CA THR A 750 60.23 35.23 -3.50
C THR A 750 60.02 36.55 -2.71
N ILE A 751 60.17 36.50 -1.36
CA ILE A 751 61.01 37.29 -0.39
C ILE A 751 61.03 38.85 -0.52
N ALA A 752 61.09 39.74 0.49
CA ALA A 752 60.81 39.86 1.94
C ALA A 752 61.13 41.33 2.34
N ASP A 753 60.61 41.76 3.51
CA ASP A 753 61.06 42.82 4.44
C ASP A 753 60.79 44.33 4.25
N SER A 754 60.37 44.92 5.39
CA SER A 754 60.46 46.33 5.86
C SER A 754 59.27 47.24 5.50
N THR A 755 58.59 48.00 6.39
CA THR A 755 58.84 48.42 7.79
C THR A 755 57.62 49.20 8.32
N LEU A 756 57.51 49.29 9.66
CA LEU A 756 56.84 50.31 10.49
C LEU A 756 55.39 50.08 10.95
N ILE A 757 55.33 49.52 12.16
CA ILE A 757 54.27 49.69 13.17
C ILE A 757 54.32 51.12 13.71
N SER A 758 53.13 51.73 13.87
CA SER A 758 52.88 52.77 14.88
C SER A 758 51.48 52.54 15.45
N SER A 759 51.45 52.12 16.71
CA SER A 759 50.29 52.07 17.60
C SER A 759 49.88 53.48 18.04
N ASP A 760 48.58 53.73 18.11
CA ASP A 760 47.84 54.67 18.98
C ASP A 760 46.46 54.90 18.29
N ALA A 761 45.30 54.97 18.93
CA ALA A 761 44.90 54.91 20.31
C ALA A 761 43.38 54.60 20.36
N TYR A 762 42.91 54.12 21.51
CA TYR A 762 41.66 54.49 22.18
C TYR A 762 40.56 55.18 21.34
N TRP A 763 39.36 54.58 21.29
CA TRP A 763 38.10 55.16 21.81
C TRP A 763 37.01 54.07 21.86
N TYR A 764 36.60 53.70 23.08
CA TYR A 764 35.29 53.14 23.35
C TYR A 764 34.34 54.31 23.57
N SER A 765 33.30 54.48 22.74
CA SER A 765 32.15 55.32 23.07
C SER A 765 31.02 54.43 23.58
N LEU A 766 30.91 54.43 24.91
CA LEU A 766 29.82 53.93 25.73
C LEU A 766 28.56 54.77 25.44
N PHE A 767 27.49 54.18 24.88
CA PHE A 767 26.20 54.87 24.77
C PHE A 767 25.48 54.85 26.13
N LEU A 768 25.33 56.04 26.72
CA LEU A 768 24.36 56.33 27.77
C LEU A 768 23.08 56.84 27.11
N ALA A 769 22.03 56.03 27.11
CA ALA A 769 20.68 56.51 26.86
C ALA A 769 19.99 56.71 28.23
N GLU A 770 19.63 57.95 28.54
CA GLU A 770 18.86 58.35 29.70
C GLU A 770 17.38 58.06 29.45
N THR A 771 16.80 57.07 30.14
CA THR A 771 15.34 56.87 30.19
C THR A 771 14.82 57.09 31.60
N ARG A 772 13.81 57.96 31.75
CA ARG A 772 13.15 58.22 33.03
C ARG A 772 12.43 56.96 33.54
N LYS A 773 12.72 56.61 34.80
CA LYS A 773 12.22 55.49 35.64
C LYS A 773 13.09 54.22 35.57
N GLY A 774 13.99 54.12 36.54
CA GLY A 774 14.98 53.06 36.66
C GLY A 774 14.42 51.67 37.02
N LYS A 775 14.90 50.67 36.27
CA LYS A 775 15.44 49.38 36.73
C LYS A 775 16.03 48.67 35.51
N VAL A 776 17.35 48.55 35.44
CA VAL A 776 18.05 47.78 34.41
C VAL A 776 18.19 46.34 34.90
N VAL A 777 17.64 45.39 34.16
CA VAL A 777 17.90 43.95 34.30
C VAL A 777 18.77 43.55 33.11
N VAL A 778 20.04 43.25 33.35
CA VAL A 778 20.94 42.68 32.33
C VAL A 778 20.60 41.20 32.19
N ARG A 779 20.08 40.78 31.04
CA ARG A 779 20.06 39.36 30.63
C ARG A 779 21.41 39.04 29.99
N GLN A 780 22.17 38.11 30.58
CA GLN A 780 23.32 37.50 29.93
C GLN A 780 22.86 36.55 28.81
N PRO A 781 23.58 36.48 27.68
CA PRO A 781 23.27 35.52 26.62
C PRO A 781 23.66 34.10 27.07
N ILE A 782 22.75 33.18 26.77
CA ILE A 782 22.85 31.74 26.99
C ILE A 782 23.86 31.17 25.98
N ILE A 783 24.91 30.51 26.47
CA ILE A 783 25.85 29.74 25.65
C ILE A 783 25.22 28.36 25.36
N PRO A 784 25.24 27.87 24.11
CA PRO A 784 24.67 26.57 23.76
C PRO A 784 25.52 25.41 24.32
N LYS A 785 24.82 24.37 24.78
CA LYS A 785 25.38 23.12 25.29
C LYS A 785 26.23 22.42 24.22
N GLY A 786 27.44 21.99 24.60
CA GLY A 786 28.20 20.99 23.85
C GLY A 786 29.59 21.42 23.39
N ALA A 787 30.48 21.80 24.32
CA ALA A 787 31.92 21.79 24.04
C ALA A 787 32.64 21.31 25.30
N GLY A 788 33.01 20.03 25.30
CA GLY A 788 33.72 19.39 26.40
C GLY A 788 35.20 19.76 26.37
N TYR A 789 35.74 20.11 27.53
CA TYR A 789 37.16 19.92 27.83
C TYR A 789 37.31 19.40 29.26
N PHE A 790 38.10 18.33 29.37
CA PHE A 790 38.47 17.66 30.62
C PHE A 790 39.50 18.48 31.38
N VAL A 791 39.21 18.87 32.62
CA VAL A 791 40.24 19.01 33.67
C VAL A 791 39.64 18.61 35.02
N SER A 792 40.34 17.69 35.69
CA SER A 792 40.02 17.10 36.99
C SER A 792 40.22 18.07 38.16
N SER A 793 39.32 18.07 39.15
CA SER A 793 39.68 18.09 40.58
C SER A 793 38.47 17.95 41.51
N ILE A 794 38.42 16.79 42.18
CA ILE A 794 38.03 16.48 43.58
C ILE A 794 37.12 17.49 44.34
N PRO A 795 35.99 17.07 44.93
CA PRO A 795 35.11 17.94 45.71
C PRO A 795 35.48 17.99 47.21
N ARG A 796 35.30 19.15 47.83
CA ARG A 796 35.13 19.29 49.29
C ARG A 796 33.75 19.84 49.59
N SER A 797 32.99 19.02 50.30
CA SER A 797 31.68 19.30 50.90
C SER A 797 31.80 20.03 52.24
N ILE A 798 31.06 21.14 52.40
CA ILE A 798 30.55 21.72 53.65
C ILE A 798 29.27 22.46 53.20
N GLY A 799 28.04 22.09 53.57
CA GLY A 799 27.45 22.11 54.91
C GLY A 799 26.35 23.22 54.93
N PRO A 800 25.20 23.03 55.60
CA PRO A 800 23.90 23.58 55.17
C PRO A 800 23.41 24.80 55.98
N SER A 801 22.42 25.52 55.48
CA SER A 801 21.56 26.38 56.31
C SER A 801 20.14 26.48 55.76
N GLU A 802 19.19 26.23 56.66
CA GLU A 802 17.74 26.16 56.53
C GLU A 802 17.04 27.54 56.44
N THR A 803 15.70 27.48 56.28
CA THR A 803 14.65 28.49 56.59
C THR A 803 14.44 29.59 55.54
N THR A 804 13.23 30.01 55.14
CA THR A 804 11.89 29.97 55.76
C THR A 804 10.78 30.30 54.73
N ASP A 805 9.61 29.70 54.94
CA ASP A 805 8.23 30.18 54.77
C ASP A 805 7.82 31.20 53.68
N SER A 806 6.79 30.83 52.90
CA SER A 806 5.50 31.57 52.79
C SER A 806 4.47 30.80 51.95
N ARG A 807 3.40 30.33 52.61
CA ARG A 807 2.07 29.98 52.06
C ARG A 807 1.21 31.27 52.13
N ALA A 808 0.07 31.52 51.48
CA ALA A 808 -0.95 30.70 50.83
C ALA A 808 -1.82 31.56 49.88
N SER A 809 -2.53 30.94 48.93
CA SER A 809 -3.92 31.29 48.63
C SER A 809 -4.65 30.09 48.00
N THR A 810 -5.96 30.07 48.18
CA THR A 810 -6.87 28.92 48.31
C THR A 810 -7.92 28.91 47.19
N LEU A 811 -8.71 27.82 47.11
CA LEU A 811 -9.97 27.55 46.37
C LEU A 811 -9.75 26.47 45.28
N GLU A 812 -10.45 25.34 45.20
CA GLU A 812 -11.76 24.91 45.72
C GLU A 812 -11.85 23.37 45.87
N GLN A 813 -12.96 22.91 46.45
CA GLN A 813 -13.21 21.63 47.14
C GLN A 813 -13.32 20.34 46.29
N PRO A 814 -13.23 19.15 46.94
CA PRO A 814 -13.38 17.81 46.36
C PRO A 814 -14.72 17.13 46.69
N ARG A 815 -15.08 16.07 45.94
CA ARG A 815 -15.57 14.75 46.40
C ARG A 815 -16.42 14.01 45.34
N ARG A 816 -16.00 12.80 44.97
CA ARG A 816 -16.62 11.53 45.46
C ARG A 816 -15.90 10.32 44.86
N GLU A 817 -15.48 9.43 45.76
CA GLU A 817 -15.09 8.05 45.48
C GLU A 817 -16.33 7.20 45.15
N LEU A 818 -16.18 6.34 44.13
CA LEU A 818 -16.40 4.88 44.05
C LEU A 818 -17.40 4.20 45.01
N PRO A 819 -18.02 3.08 44.60
CA PRO A 819 -17.33 1.85 44.18
C PRO A 819 -16.98 1.72 42.71
#